data_AF-A0A1A8XFM7-F1
#
_entry.id   AF-A0A1A8XFM7-F1
#
_cell.length_a   1.000
_cell.length_b   1.000
_cell.length_c   1.000
_cell.angle_alpha   90.00
_cell.angle_beta   90.00
_cell.angle_gamma   90.00
#
_symmetry.space_group_name_H-M   'P 1'
#
loop_
_entity.id
_entity.type
_entity.pdbx_description
1 polymer ?
#
loop_
_entity_poly.entity_id
_entity_poly.type
_entity_poly.pdbx_seq_one_letter_code
_entity_poly.pdbx_strand_id
1 'polypeptide(L)'
;MIENPPKRYPIEALRMWAGIVLVMAMVAELLHTLLAGGPVARSFFPNSKWQDWTFIVGAFLGLPAAILWLGKRWPMSASRQPWWALAGGFATFLYQWLFNNLDSFNTEGSVICLALSPLGLLALMHAVSGLVFRRKTECFRWTIDFSELVVLVVGLALATNAALGVTRIIFPATWDYHIFRIDGAFNGLASQSALLNISAPPVVQAFTHMAYAVLIFALYAMVGLAMRKDAITSLRVWRTLVVPFALAFVFYALLPVSGPAYAFFDNQFPANMPNAFGVVAKQVIVPPASRNAMPSMHLTGALLIWMLSIGLRLRVAILFSSALVLATAWATIATGEHYVLDLIVALPYAAFLGTVLIWPERLCHQWKTSAPIFLAGLCFLVWMIALRVAPLWISEHAWFVRIFSMFSVVCAGVVFWDMAQLSKNQSSLRINQRSVNEQPLHAVTAPLWVIGTFAASGIAGLIYEVVYAKALAVTFGSSSLASYTVLATYMGGMALGAWVGGYVADRSRNPLRAYAVCEALIGLYAALTPNLFTLVQNVYVNFSLDTPPDAGWLTILRIGLGVICLGLPTLLMGATMPLMFKHLRGLGVYSQGAIAPLYGANLTGAAVGAVIAGYLILPSVGRNGGTYLAAVLSLIVALFVLDRGNRPVQGTQDEIGLINAHVDQSTVATVNARFGVTALTILFVGGAVTLGLEVNSIHLLAVVAGNSVYAFALMLATFLAGLGLGSHAGELLMKRFSRLDLVAWAQCNVASAIGVTAQTWDDIPSYFSSFSIYPVQLDFVARETIRAMVCGTAMLPAAFFIGMSYPAAMSLASDWLSPRGGATGLGRASGINTLGNIIGVVLIGFWLLPTFGSRDSAFVLAAVALSLGLLALVVNRGSLVLSSAMRIKTSLRWSPMLAACAAIWVFPSHWNYDDLATGSNVYFSSQRWGKVVDHAESVEGGLTSVAKNSMGVSTLLTNGKFQGNDSTGGEMVAQESFALFPLLHTSARDTALVIGYGTGMTTRVLHESGFKQVDVAELSRDIVVMANRHFGSINHAVTDRPGVRMHYTDGRNFLLTQTQKFNLISIEITSIWFAGAANLYNQDFYALAKKRLTDNGVLQQWVQLHHISPIDLAYVMGSVRSEFKYVWLYVRGGQGIIVASNHADSLQQSSDAMVVDGSRDSNDERQPKQLRSHLVLSPDGVDRFISSLDPSMSRLVSTDSNLYLEYSTPKGNALGDVLQSNLHFLSSFESVDVGWVSALE
;
A
#
# COMPACT_ATOMS: atom_id res chain seq x y z
N MET A 1 41.92 49.89 3.65
CA MET A 1 40.59 49.26 3.58
C MET A 1 40.80 47.80 3.22
N ILE A 2 40.74 46.92 4.22
CA ILE A 2 40.81 45.48 4.01
C ILE A 2 39.38 45.07 3.62
N GLU A 3 39.16 44.74 2.34
CA GLU A 3 37.92 44.12 1.90
C GLU A 3 37.79 42.79 2.66
N ASN A 4 36.85 42.74 3.60
CA ASN A 4 36.41 41.47 4.17
C ASN A 4 35.97 40.58 2.99
N PRO A 5 36.51 39.35 2.85
CA PRO A 5 35.98 38.43 1.85
C PRO A 5 34.48 38.26 2.13
N PRO A 6 33.61 38.24 1.10
CA PRO A 6 32.18 38.08 1.30
C PRO A 6 31.98 36.81 2.13
N LYS A 7 31.26 36.93 3.26
CA LYS A 7 30.79 35.80 4.06
C LYS A 7 29.92 34.92 3.15
N ARG A 8 30.55 33.98 2.43
CA ARG A 8 29.86 32.93 1.67
C ARG A 8 29.19 32.05 2.72
N TYR A 9 27.92 32.32 2.99
CA TYR A 9 27.08 31.39 3.75
C TYR A 9 27.14 30.03 3.05
N PRO A 10 27.36 28.93 3.79
CA PRO A 10 27.40 27.61 3.20
C PRO A 10 26.02 27.30 2.59
N ILE A 11 26.00 26.58 1.48
CA ILE A 11 24.76 26.11 0.86
C ILE A 11 24.18 24.94 1.67
N GLU A 12 24.13 25.05 3.00
CA GLU A 12 23.71 23.97 3.91
C GLU A 12 22.31 23.45 3.61
N ALA A 13 21.44 24.31 3.05
CA ALA A 13 20.12 23.90 2.59
C ALA A 13 20.17 23.01 1.33
N LEU A 14 21.14 23.17 0.43
CA LEU A 14 21.24 22.38 -0.81
C LEU A 14 21.45 20.91 -0.49
N ARG A 15 22.34 20.57 0.44
CA ARG A 15 22.56 19.19 0.89
C ARG A 15 21.27 18.49 1.31
N MET A 16 20.43 19.18 2.10
CA MET A 16 19.14 18.65 2.53
C MET A 16 18.21 18.40 1.33
N TRP A 17 18.09 19.37 0.41
CA TRP A 17 17.24 19.22 -0.79
C TRP A 17 17.78 18.18 -1.77
N ALA A 18 19.09 18.08 -1.95
CA ALA A 18 19.73 17.03 -2.74
C ALA A 18 19.43 15.64 -2.15
N GLY A 19 19.49 15.50 -0.83
CA GLY A 19 19.08 14.28 -0.13
C GLY A 19 17.60 13.94 -0.35
N ILE A 20 16.69 14.91 -0.20
CA ILE A 20 15.24 14.72 -0.45
C ILE A 20 15.00 14.25 -1.89
N VAL A 21 15.60 14.94 -2.86
CA VAL A 21 15.42 14.63 -4.28
C VAL A 21 16.02 13.27 -4.64
N LEU A 22 17.16 12.90 -4.06
CA LEU A 22 17.75 11.57 -4.25
C LEU A 22 16.79 10.47 -3.76
N VAL A 23 16.19 10.64 -2.57
CA VAL A 23 15.20 9.69 -2.06
C VAL A 23 13.98 9.62 -2.97
N MET A 24 13.45 10.75 -3.42
CA MET A 24 12.33 10.77 -4.38
C MET A 24 12.69 10.04 -5.68
N ALA A 25 13.89 10.25 -6.21
CA ALA A 25 14.37 9.58 -7.42
C ALA A 25 14.48 8.06 -7.22
N MET A 26 15.07 7.62 -6.10
CA MET A 26 15.19 6.20 -5.78
C MET A 26 13.83 5.51 -5.61
N VAL A 27 12.89 6.17 -4.93
CA VAL A 27 11.54 5.64 -4.74
C VAL A 27 10.79 5.55 -6.07
N ALA A 28 10.82 6.61 -6.89
CA ALA A 28 10.15 6.62 -8.18
C ALA A 28 10.76 5.58 -9.14
N GLU A 29 12.08 5.43 -9.18
CA GLU A 29 12.78 4.43 -10.00
C GLU A 29 12.51 3.01 -9.54
N LEU A 30 12.54 2.75 -8.24
CA LEU A 30 12.17 1.44 -7.69
C LEU A 30 10.74 1.09 -8.10
N LEU A 31 9.81 2.03 -7.94
CA LEU A 31 8.41 1.82 -8.26
C LEU A 31 8.19 1.58 -9.76
N HIS A 32 8.83 2.37 -10.62
CA HIS A 32 8.80 2.17 -12.06
C HIS A 32 9.36 0.80 -12.45
N THR A 33 10.47 0.38 -11.83
CA THR A 33 11.11 -0.91 -12.08
C THR A 33 10.21 -2.08 -11.68
N LEU A 34 9.58 -2.00 -10.50
CA LEU A 34 8.66 -3.03 -10.00
C LEU A 34 7.40 -3.18 -10.88
N LEU A 35 6.97 -2.10 -11.54
CA LEU A 35 5.77 -2.09 -12.39
C LEU A 35 6.05 -2.44 -13.85
N ALA A 36 7.17 -1.97 -14.40
CA ALA A 36 7.51 -2.13 -15.81
C ALA A 36 8.29 -3.42 -16.12
N GLY A 37 8.91 -4.03 -15.10
CA GLY A 37 9.84 -5.15 -15.25
C GLY A 37 11.20 -4.69 -15.82
N GLY A 38 12.29 -4.98 -15.10
CA GLY A 38 13.65 -4.66 -15.55
C GLY A 38 14.66 -4.47 -14.41
N PRO A 39 15.93 -4.17 -14.72
CA PRO A 39 16.92 -3.86 -13.71
C PRO A 39 16.67 -2.48 -13.10
N VAL A 40 16.87 -2.38 -11.77
CA VAL A 40 16.86 -1.09 -11.06
C VAL A 40 17.89 -0.17 -11.69
N ALA A 41 17.54 1.11 -11.83
CA ALA A 41 18.40 2.13 -12.39
C ALA A 41 18.67 2.00 -13.91
N ARG A 42 17.80 1.33 -14.67
CA ARG A 42 17.87 1.35 -16.15
C ARG A 42 17.90 2.78 -16.71
N SER A 43 17.19 3.72 -16.10
CA SER A 43 17.22 5.14 -16.49
C SER A 43 18.54 5.85 -16.16
N PHE A 44 19.37 5.31 -15.25
CA PHE A 44 20.70 5.86 -14.94
C PHE A 44 21.73 5.49 -16.01
N PHE A 45 21.53 4.38 -16.74
CA PHE A 45 22.47 3.86 -17.72
C PHE A 45 21.74 3.51 -19.03
N PRO A 46 21.46 4.49 -19.91
CA PRO A 46 20.91 4.22 -21.22
C PRO A 46 21.86 3.35 -22.06
N ASN A 47 21.31 2.75 -23.12
CA ASN A 47 22.02 1.81 -23.99
C ASN A 47 23.32 2.42 -24.56
N SER A 48 24.22 1.55 -25.02
CA SER A 48 25.62 1.80 -25.36
C SER A 48 25.93 2.75 -26.54
N LYS A 49 24.99 3.64 -26.95
CA LYS A 49 25.27 4.62 -28.00
C LYS A 49 26.04 5.80 -27.43
N TRP A 50 27.14 6.17 -28.09
CA TRP A 50 27.97 7.34 -27.71
C TRP A 50 27.16 8.65 -27.59
N GLN A 51 26.08 8.77 -28.36
CA GLN A 51 25.17 9.93 -28.35
C GLN A 51 24.40 10.09 -27.02
N ASP A 52 24.08 8.99 -26.34
CA ASP A 52 23.39 9.03 -25.04
C ASP A 52 24.34 9.54 -23.94
N TRP A 53 25.63 9.21 -24.05
CA TRP A 53 26.66 9.67 -23.11
C TRP A 53 26.95 11.16 -23.21
N THR A 54 26.95 11.76 -24.40
CA THR A 54 27.16 13.21 -24.56
C THR A 54 25.99 14.01 -23.99
N PHE A 55 24.76 13.53 -24.15
CA PHE A 55 23.57 14.08 -23.50
C PHE A 55 23.70 14.04 -21.97
N ILE A 56 24.05 12.88 -21.41
CA ILE A 56 24.25 12.68 -19.97
C ILE A 56 25.30 13.64 -19.42
N VAL A 57 26.47 13.73 -20.04
CA VAL A 57 27.55 14.61 -19.57
C VAL A 57 27.12 16.07 -19.61
N GLY A 58 26.45 16.49 -20.68
CA GLY A 58 25.90 17.84 -20.82
C GLY A 58 24.83 18.18 -19.80
N ALA A 59 23.84 17.30 -19.63
CA ALA A 59 22.70 17.49 -18.75
C ALA A 59 23.07 17.36 -17.28
N PHE A 60 23.90 16.38 -16.92
CA PHE A 60 24.15 16.04 -15.51
C PHE A 60 25.40 16.68 -14.94
N LEU A 61 26.40 17.03 -15.78
CA LEU A 61 27.62 17.71 -15.33
C LEU A 61 27.69 19.14 -15.87
N GLY A 62 27.32 19.35 -17.13
CA GLY A 62 27.36 20.65 -17.80
C GLY A 62 26.38 21.67 -17.21
N LEU A 63 25.13 21.29 -16.95
CA LEU A 63 24.14 22.17 -16.30
C LEU A 63 24.57 22.61 -14.89
N PRO A 64 24.98 21.71 -13.97
CA PRO A 64 25.53 22.13 -12.68
C PRO A 64 26.72 23.07 -12.78
N ALA A 65 27.64 22.79 -13.70
CA ALA A 65 28.78 23.64 -13.97
C ALA A 65 28.35 25.04 -14.45
N ALA A 66 27.36 25.11 -15.34
CA ALA A 66 26.79 26.37 -15.82
C ALA A 66 26.11 27.17 -14.70
N ILE A 67 25.38 26.52 -13.79
CA ILE A 67 24.73 27.16 -12.63
C ILE A 67 25.80 27.82 -11.73
N LEU A 68 26.85 27.08 -11.37
CA LEU A 68 27.93 27.60 -10.53
C LEU A 68 28.72 28.72 -11.24
N TRP A 69 28.91 28.59 -12.55
CA TRP A 69 29.56 29.62 -13.36
C TRP A 69 28.74 30.91 -13.43
N LEU A 70 27.44 30.84 -13.76
CA LEU A 70 26.51 31.97 -13.76
C LEU A 70 26.40 32.61 -12.37
N GLY A 71 26.49 31.79 -11.33
CA GLY A 71 26.57 32.19 -9.92
C GLY A 71 27.88 32.89 -9.50
N LYS A 72 28.85 33.06 -10.41
CA LYS A 72 30.20 33.56 -10.13
C LYS A 72 30.95 32.75 -9.05
N ARG A 73 30.71 31.43 -8.99
CA ARG A 73 31.34 30.52 -8.02
C ARG A 73 32.38 29.58 -8.65
N TRP A 74 32.94 29.90 -9.83
CA TRP A 74 33.96 29.06 -10.48
C TRP A 74 35.25 28.95 -9.62
N PRO A 75 35.90 27.77 -9.53
CA PRO A 75 36.95 27.49 -8.55
C PRO A 75 38.31 28.18 -8.79
N MET A 76 38.51 28.83 -9.94
CA MET A 76 39.80 29.47 -10.32
C MET A 76 39.63 30.90 -10.86
N SER A 77 40.69 31.72 -10.76
CA SER A 77 40.72 33.12 -11.24
C SER A 77 40.70 33.27 -12.77
N ALA A 78 40.89 32.18 -13.52
CA ALA A 78 40.81 32.16 -14.98
C ALA A 78 39.35 32.21 -15.46
N SER A 79 38.77 33.42 -15.51
CA SER A 79 37.36 33.67 -15.86
C SER A 79 36.94 33.25 -17.28
N ARG A 80 37.88 32.83 -18.13
CA ARG A 80 37.67 32.53 -19.55
C ARG A 80 37.52 31.05 -19.88
N GLN A 81 37.89 30.11 -18.99
CA GLN A 81 37.81 28.67 -19.31
C GLN A 81 36.39 28.19 -19.67
N PRO A 82 35.32 28.60 -18.95
CA PRO A 82 33.95 28.22 -19.30
C PRO A 82 33.52 28.73 -20.69
N TRP A 83 33.99 29.92 -21.09
CA TRP A 83 33.71 30.48 -22.41
C TRP A 83 34.31 29.63 -23.54
N TRP A 84 35.56 29.18 -23.38
CA TRP A 84 36.20 28.29 -24.36
C TRP A 84 35.53 26.93 -24.43
N ALA A 85 35.10 26.37 -23.29
CA ALA A 85 34.37 25.11 -23.24
C ALA A 85 33.01 25.21 -23.96
N LEU A 86 32.27 26.31 -23.77
CA LEU A 86 31.01 26.57 -24.48
C LEU A 86 31.22 26.78 -25.98
N ALA A 87 32.27 27.50 -26.38
CA ALA A 87 32.61 27.69 -27.78
C ALA A 87 32.96 26.37 -28.47
N GLY A 88 33.73 25.50 -27.81
CA GLY A 88 34.02 24.15 -28.29
C GLY A 88 32.76 23.28 -28.39
N GLY A 89 31.84 23.40 -27.43
CA GLY A 89 30.56 22.68 -27.46
C GLY A 89 29.66 23.14 -28.60
N PHE A 90 29.58 24.45 -28.83
CA PHE A 90 28.84 25.03 -29.94
C PHE A 90 29.44 24.67 -31.30
N ALA A 91 30.78 24.65 -31.44
CA ALA A 91 31.44 24.19 -32.65
C ALA A 91 31.17 22.70 -32.92
N THR A 92 31.14 21.87 -31.87
CA THR A 92 30.78 20.44 -31.96
C THR A 92 29.34 20.26 -32.42
N PHE A 93 28.42 21.07 -31.88
CA PHE A 93 27.04 21.12 -32.35
C PHE A 93 26.94 21.51 -33.83
N LEU A 94 27.59 22.61 -34.23
CA LEU A 94 27.54 23.11 -35.61
C LEU A 94 28.08 22.07 -36.60
N TYR A 95 29.14 21.35 -36.22
CA TYR A 95 29.68 20.23 -36.99
C TYR A 95 28.66 19.09 -37.13
N GLN A 96 28.02 18.67 -36.05
CA GLN A 96 26.99 17.63 -36.10
C GLN A 96 25.78 18.06 -36.95
N TRP A 97 25.39 19.33 -36.87
CA TRP A 97 24.26 19.89 -37.60
C TRP A 97 24.50 19.97 -39.11
N LEU A 98 25.73 20.28 -39.52
CA LEU A 98 26.10 20.44 -40.94
C LEU A 98 26.44 19.11 -41.63
N PHE A 99 26.97 18.13 -40.91
CA PHE A 99 27.62 16.96 -41.52
C PHE A 99 26.98 15.59 -41.20
N ASN A 100 26.07 15.50 -40.24
CA ASN A 100 25.34 14.26 -39.95
C ASN A 100 23.83 14.50 -40.13
N ASN A 101 23.13 13.65 -40.91
CA ASN A 101 21.66 13.68 -40.98
C ASN A 101 21.08 13.52 -39.58
N LEU A 102 20.48 14.59 -39.06
CA LEU A 102 20.00 14.73 -37.68
C LEU A 102 18.72 13.94 -37.39
N ASP A 103 18.36 12.94 -38.19
CA ASP A 103 17.18 12.09 -37.93
C ASP A 103 17.26 11.41 -36.55
N SER A 104 18.48 11.29 -35.98
CA SER A 104 18.76 10.73 -34.66
C SER A 104 18.89 11.75 -33.51
N PHE A 105 18.93 13.06 -33.76
CA PHE A 105 19.00 14.13 -32.73
C PHE A 105 17.61 14.64 -32.29
N ASN A 106 16.55 13.90 -32.63
CA ASN A 106 15.14 14.24 -32.46
C ASN A 106 14.61 14.25 -31.02
N THR A 107 15.45 14.40 -30.00
CA THR A 107 14.99 14.64 -28.62
C THR A 107 15.28 16.09 -28.19
N GLU A 108 14.20 16.80 -27.90
CA GLU A 108 14.06 18.25 -27.71
C GLU A 108 14.88 18.80 -26.52
N GLY A 109 16.17 19.07 -26.71
CA GLY A 109 17.06 19.58 -25.65
C GLY A 109 18.47 18.99 -25.72
N SER A 110 18.63 17.92 -26.52
CA SER A 110 19.90 17.27 -26.82
C SER A 110 20.99 18.23 -27.33
N VAL A 111 20.58 19.23 -28.12
CA VAL A 111 21.46 20.28 -28.66
C VAL A 111 22.11 21.13 -27.55
N ILE A 112 21.32 21.57 -26.57
CA ILE A 112 21.82 22.40 -25.45
C ILE A 112 22.73 21.56 -24.56
N CYS A 113 22.35 20.31 -24.28
CA CYS A 113 23.20 19.38 -23.53
C CYS A 113 24.53 19.11 -24.26
N LEU A 114 24.50 18.88 -25.58
CA LEU A 114 25.71 18.68 -26.38
C LEU A 114 26.65 19.89 -26.27
N ALA A 115 26.11 21.11 -26.36
CA ALA A 115 26.88 22.34 -26.21
C ALA A 115 27.47 22.52 -24.79
N LEU A 116 26.80 21.99 -23.76
CA LEU A 116 27.25 22.03 -22.37
C LEU A 116 28.22 20.90 -22.00
N SER A 117 28.34 19.86 -22.84
CA SER A 117 29.17 18.69 -22.53
C SER A 117 30.66 19.01 -22.27
N PRO A 118 31.34 19.92 -23.00
CA PRO A 118 32.74 20.23 -22.69
C PRO A 118 32.89 21.01 -21.38
N LEU A 119 31.89 21.82 -21.02
CA LEU A 119 31.84 22.51 -19.73
C LEU A 119 31.69 21.51 -18.58
N GLY A 120 30.88 20.46 -18.77
CA GLY A 120 30.71 19.37 -17.82
C GLY A 120 32.01 18.57 -17.60
N LEU A 121 32.72 18.22 -18.68
CA LEU A 121 34.02 17.54 -18.60
C LEU A 121 35.05 18.40 -17.87
N LEU A 122 35.13 19.69 -18.19
CA LEU A 122 36.03 20.62 -17.51
C LEU A 122 35.73 20.72 -16.02
N ALA A 123 34.46 20.80 -15.63
CA ALA A 123 34.03 20.82 -14.24
C ALA A 123 34.38 19.53 -13.49
N LEU A 124 34.22 18.38 -14.14
CA LEU A 124 34.59 17.07 -13.60
C LEU A 124 36.11 16.98 -13.34
N MET A 125 36.94 17.45 -14.27
CA MET A 125 38.40 17.48 -14.09
C MET A 125 38.80 18.33 -12.87
N HIS A 126 38.15 19.48 -12.67
CA HIS A 126 38.36 20.33 -11.48
C HIS A 126 37.92 19.64 -10.20
N ALA A 127 36.77 18.95 -10.21
CA ALA A 127 36.27 18.21 -9.06
C ALA A 127 37.22 17.06 -8.63
N VAL A 128 37.70 16.27 -9.61
CA VAL A 128 38.67 15.19 -9.36
C VAL A 128 39.98 15.75 -8.80
N SER A 129 40.49 16.84 -9.38
CA SER A 129 41.69 17.52 -8.88
C SER A 129 41.52 18.02 -7.44
N GLY A 130 40.34 18.57 -7.10
CA GLY A 130 40.00 19.00 -5.74
C GLY A 130 40.01 17.86 -4.71
N LEU A 131 39.46 16.70 -5.07
CA LEU A 131 39.41 15.50 -4.22
C LEU A 131 40.79 14.86 -4.01
N VAL A 132 41.55 14.68 -5.10
CA VAL A 132 42.84 13.99 -5.10
C VAL A 132 43.91 14.80 -4.37
N PHE A 133 44.00 16.09 -4.67
CA PHE A 133 45.14 16.87 -4.21
C PHE A 133 44.89 17.59 -2.87
N ARG A 134 43.64 17.73 -2.39
CA ARG A 134 43.26 18.52 -1.19
C ARG A 134 43.95 19.90 -1.09
N ARG A 135 44.45 20.44 -2.21
CA ARG A 135 45.52 21.45 -2.24
C ARG A 135 45.05 22.86 -1.87
N LYS A 136 43.74 23.15 -1.88
CA LYS A 136 43.11 24.42 -1.48
C LYS A 136 41.68 24.21 -0.93
N THR A 137 41.35 24.82 0.21
CA THR A 137 40.02 24.75 0.86
C THR A 137 38.89 25.23 -0.05
N GLU A 138 39.14 26.20 -0.94
CA GLU A 138 38.11 26.73 -1.85
C GLU A 138 37.75 25.76 -2.99
N CYS A 139 38.73 25.06 -3.57
CA CYS A 139 38.48 24.09 -4.64
C CYS A 139 37.70 22.89 -4.10
N PHE A 140 38.08 22.39 -2.91
CA PHE A 140 37.37 21.31 -2.24
C PHE A 140 35.92 21.68 -1.87
N ARG A 141 35.68 22.90 -1.39
CA ARG A 141 34.32 23.40 -1.13
C ARG A 141 33.49 23.52 -2.40
N TRP A 142 34.09 24.02 -3.50
CA TRP A 142 33.42 24.04 -4.80
C TRP A 142 33.08 22.63 -5.28
N THR A 143 33.95 21.64 -5.05
CA THR A 143 33.67 20.24 -5.38
C THR A 143 32.44 19.72 -4.63
N ILE A 144 32.29 20.03 -3.33
CA ILE A 144 31.10 19.65 -2.56
C ILE A 144 29.85 20.30 -3.15
N ASP A 145 29.87 21.62 -3.34
CA ASP A 145 28.73 22.37 -3.92
C ASP A 145 28.35 21.82 -5.31
N PHE A 146 29.34 21.51 -6.15
CA PHE A 146 29.14 20.90 -7.47
C PHE A 146 28.52 19.51 -7.35
N SER A 147 29.05 18.64 -6.49
CA SER A 147 28.52 17.29 -6.29
C SER A 147 27.07 17.31 -5.75
N GLU A 148 26.75 18.16 -4.79
CA GLU A 148 25.38 18.27 -4.26
C GLU A 148 24.40 18.77 -5.34
N LEU A 149 24.85 19.69 -6.19
CA LEU A 149 24.04 20.22 -7.28
C LEU A 149 23.87 19.22 -8.43
N VAL A 150 24.89 18.41 -8.72
CA VAL A 150 24.80 17.26 -9.63
C VAL A 150 23.75 16.28 -9.09
N VAL A 151 23.82 15.89 -7.81
CA VAL A 151 22.83 14.99 -7.19
C VAL A 151 21.42 15.57 -7.29
N LEU A 152 21.24 16.87 -7.05
CA LEU A 152 19.94 17.54 -7.17
C LEU A 152 19.41 17.49 -8.61
N VAL A 153 20.22 17.89 -9.61
CA VAL A 153 19.79 17.96 -11.03
C VAL A 153 19.49 16.57 -11.57
N VAL A 154 20.40 15.61 -11.35
CA VAL A 154 20.23 14.21 -11.76
C VAL A 154 19.00 13.62 -11.08
N GLY A 155 18.88 13.78 -9.77
CA GLY A 155 17.76 13.23 -9.01
C GLY A 155 16.42 13.82 -9.44
N LEU A 156 16.32 15.12 -9.75
CA LEU A 156 15.07 15.71 -10.25
C LEU A 156 14.69 15.15 -11.62
N ALA A 157 15.66 15.01 -12.52
CA ALA A 157 15.41 14.46 -13.86
C ALA A 157 14.94 13.00 -13.77
N LEU A 158 15.64 12.18 -12.98
CA LEU A 158 15.30 10.77 -12.78
C LEU A 158 13.96 10.61 -12.05
N ALA A 159 13.74 11.34 -10.97
CA ALA A 159 12.47 11.32 -10.24
C ALA A 159 11.30 11.68 -11.16
N THR A 160 11.46 12.71 -12.00
CA THR A 160 10.41 13.15 -12.92
C THR A 160 10.13 12.10 -13.99
N ASN A 161 11.18 11.58 -14.64
CA ASN A 161 11.02 10.58 -15.69
C ASN A 161 10.42 9.28 -15.15
N ALA A 162 10.93 8.77 -14.03
CA ALA A 162 10.44 7.56 -13.40
C ALA A 162 9.00 7.72 -12.91
N ALA A 163 8.68 8.84 -12.25
CA ALA A 163 7.33 9.09 -11.76
C ALA A 163 6.32 9.23 -12.91
N LEU A 164 6.68 9.89 -14.01
CA LEU A 164 5.84 9.91 -15.22
C LEU A 164 5.70 8.50 -15.80
N GLY A 165 6.77 7.70 -15.84
CA GLY A 165 6.74 6.28 -16.21
C GLY A 165 5.76 5.47 -15.35
N VAL A 166 5.75 5.68 -14.04
CA VAL A 166 4.78 5.08 -13.11
C VAL A 166 3.35 5.51 -13.47
N THR A 167 3.10 6.80 -13.65
CA THR A 167 1.74 7.29 -13.97
C THR A 167 1.16 6.70 -15.24
N ARG A 168 2.00 6.37 -16.23
CA ARG A 168 1.58 5.69 -17.47
C ARG A 168 0.93 4.35 -17.16
N ILE A 169 1.51 3.61 -16.22
CA ILE A 169 1.13 2.23 -15.87
C ILE A 169 -0.04 2.24 -14.88
N ILE A 170 0.07 2.97 -13.76
CA ILE A 170 -0.88 2.86 -12.65
C ILE A 170 -2.22 3.56 -12.92
N PHE A 171 -2.32 4.38 -13.96
CA PHE A 171 -3.55 5.05 -14.39
C PHE A 171 -3.90 4.67 -15.84
N PRO A 172 -4.36 3.44 -16.08
CA PRO A 172 -4.76 3.00 -17.42
C PRO A 172 -6.02 3.73 -17.92
N ALA A 173 -7.00 3.96 -17.02
CA ALA A 173 -8.19 4.77 -17.29
C ALA A 173 -7.95 6.26 -17.01
N THR A 174 -8.35 7.13 -17.94
CA THR A 174 -8.16 8.58 -17.86
C THR A 174 -9.46 9.36 -18.02
N TRP A 175 -9.42 10.62 -17.62
CA TRP A 175 -10.55 11.56 -17.69
C TRP A 175 -10.62 12.33 -19.01
N ASP A 176 -9.79 12.00 -20.01
CA ASP A 176 -9.63 12.80 -21.21
C ASP A 176 -10.93 13.07 -21.97
N TYR A 177 -11.88 12.12 -22.03
CA TYR A 177 -13.18 12.35 -22.71
C TYR A 177 -14.07 13.35 -21.95
N HIS A 178 -14.04 13.34 -20.62
CA HIS A 178 -14.71 14.36 -19.82
C HIS A 178 -14.07 15.73 -20.06
N ILE A 179 -12.75 15.79 -20.00
CA ILE A 179 -12.00 17.05 -20.18
C ILE A 179 -12.17 17.59 -21.59
N PHE A 180 -12.13 16.74 -22.62
CA PHE A 180 -12.37 17.15 -24.01
C PHE A 180 -13.75 17.80 -24.19
N ARG A 181 -14.80 17.21 -23.60
CA ARG A 181 -16.15 17.80 -23.66
C ARG A 181 -16.23 19.15 -22.93
N ILE A 182 -15.57 19.27 -21.77
CA ILE A 182 -15.49 20.52 -21.00
C ILE A 182 -14.68 21.58 -21.76
N ASP A 183 -13.56 21.20 -22.36
CA ASP A 183 -12.70 22.06 -23.17
C ASP A 183 -13.40 22.51 -24.47
N GLY A 184 -14.43 21.79 -24.90
CA GLY A 184 -15.39 22.22 -25.93
C GLY A 184 -16.01 23.60 -25.67
N ALA A 185 -16.04 24.07 -24.42
CA ALA A 185 -16.43 25.44 -24.08
C ALA A 185 -15.55 26.51 -24.76
N PHE A 186 -14.32 26.16 -25.17
CA PHE A 186 -13.37 27.03 -25.89
C PHE A 186 -13.36 26.78 -27.40
N ASN A 187 -14.41 26.17 -27.95
CA ASN A 187 -14.61 25.97 -29.39
C ASN A 187 -13.47 25.20 -30.10
N GLY A 188 -12.84 24.22 -29.43
CA GLY A 188 -11.80 23.38 -30.04
C GLY A 188 -10.46 24.09 -30.26
N LEU A 189 -10.15 25.12 -29.47
CA LEU A 189 -8.91 25.91 -29.61
C LEU A 189 -7.63 25.06 -29.51
N ALA A 190 -7.66 23.93 -28.78
CA ALA A 190 -6.55 22.99 -28.73
C ALA A 190 -6.24 22.33 -30.08
N SER A 191 -7.24 21.74 -30.75
CA SER A 191 -7.05 21.13 -32.07
C SER A 191 -6.74 22.16 -33.15
N GLN A 192 -7.35 23.34 -33.09
CA GLN A 192 -7.05 24.45 -34.00
C GLN A 192 -5.59 24.91 -33.89
N SER A 193 -5.07 25.03 -32.67
CA SER A 193 -3.66 25.43 -32.45
C SER A 193 -2.68 24.38 -32.96
N ALA A 194 -2.99 23.09 -32.76
CA ALA A 194 -2.18 22.00 -33.30
C ALA A 194 -2.21 21.96 -34.84
N LEU A 195 -3.37 22.17 -35.47
CA LEU A 195 -3.50 22.30 -36.93
C LEU A 195 -2.68 23.47 -37.47
N LEU A 196 -2.72 24.63 -36.79
CA LEU A 196 -1.92 25.79 -37.15
C LEU A 196 -0.43 25.50 -37.08
N ASN A 197 0.03 24.76 -36.07
CA ASN A 197 1.43 24.38 -35.92
C ASN A 197 1.88 23.39 -37.02
N ILE A 198 1.09 22.35 -37.31
CA ILE A 198 1.39 21.40 -38.40
C ILE A 198 1.45 22.11 -39.76
N SER A 199 0.60 23.12 -39.96
CA SER A 199 0.56 23.91 -41.21
C SER A 199 1.62 25.02 -41.25
N ALA A 200 2.34 25.27 -40.15
CA ALA A 200 3.32 26.34 -40.08
C ALA A 200 4.64 25.95 -40.75
N PRO A 201 5.47 26.92 -41.20
CA PRO A 201 6.80 26.64 -41.71
C PRO A 201 7.67 25.85 -40.70
N PRO A 202 8.60 24.98 -41.15
CA PRO A 202 9.43 24.16 -40.26
C PRO A 202 10.16 24.94 -39.16
N VAL A 203 10.53 26.20 -39.44
CA VAL A 203 11.15 27.09 -38.46
C VAL A 203 10.22 27.41 -37.28
N VAL A 204 8.94 27.66 -37.56
CA VAL A 204 7.94 27.94 -36.52
C VAL A 204 7.68 26.69 -35.68
N GLN A 205 7.57 25.52 -36.33
CA GLN A 205 7.45 24.24 -35.62
C GLN A 205 8.65 24.02 -34.69
N ALA A 206 9.87 24.22 -35.20
CA ALA A 206 11.08 24.12 -34.41
C ALA A 206 11.09 25.09 -33.21
N PHE A 207 10.62 26.33 -33.38
CA PHE A 207 10.47 27.27 -32.26
C PHE A 207 9.40 26.82 -31.24
N THR A 208 8.27 26.27 -31.70
CA THR A 208 7.23 25.70 -30.82
C THR A 208 7.81 24.58 -29.94
N HIS A 209 8.47 23.60 -30.55
CA HIS A 209 9.13 22.49 -29.82
C HIS A 209 10.27 22.98 -28.92
N MET A 210 11.09 23.94 -29.38
CA MET A 210 12.16 24.53 -28.57
C MET A 210 11.61 25.27 -27.34
N ALA A 211 10.50 26.01 -27.47
CA ALA A 211 9.88 26.72 -26.35
C ALA A 211 9.36 25.76 -25.26
N TYR A 212 8.96 24.54 -25.64
CA TYR A 212 8.59 23.47 -24.73
C TYR A 212 9.83 22.93 -23.98
N ALA A 213 10.93 22.67 -24.70
CA ALA A 213 12.18 22.13 -24.17
C ALA A 213 13.02 23.06 -23.28
N VAL A 214 13.07 24.35 -23.61
CA VAL A 214 13.99 25.32 -22.98
C VAL A 214 13.67 25.60 -21.51
N LEU A 215 12.46 25.24 -21.06
CA LEU A 215 11.96 25.56 -19.73
C LEU A 215 12.90 25.13 -18.60
N ILE A 216 13.42 23.89 -18.66
CA ILE A 216 14.31 23.35 -17.64
C ILE A 216 15.65 24.10 -17.57
N PHE A 217 16.18 24.52 -18.72
CA PHE A 217 17.41 25.30 -18.81
C PHE A 217 17.21 26.72 -18.28
N ALA A 218 16.06 27.35 -18.58
CA ALA A 218 15.70 28.67 -18.06
C ALA A 218 15.56 28.66 -16.53
N LEU A 219 14.98 27.59 -15.97
CA LEU A 219 14.86 27.39 -14.53
C LEU A 219 16.24 27.31 -13.84
N TYR A 220 17.16 26.54 -14.40
CA TYR A 220 18.52 26.43 -13.88
C TYR A 220 19.35 27.72 -14.05
N ALA A 221 19.19 28.43 -15.17
CA ALA A 221 19.80 29.75 -15.35
C ALA A 221 19.34 30.73 -14.25
N MET A 222 18.06 30.68 -13.86
CA MET A 222 17.52 31.48 -12.76
C MET A 222 18.13 31.12 -11.40
N VAL A 223 18.42 29.84 -11.14
CA VAL A 223 19.17 29.43 -9.93
C VAL A 223 20.54 30.08 -9.92
N GLY A 224 21.28 30.01 -11.04
CA GLY A 224 22.60 30.65 -11.16
C GLY A 224 22.56 32.17 -10.93
N LEU A 225 21.57 32.87 -11.49
CA LEU A 225 21.37 34.30 -11.27
C LEU A 225 20.99 34.63 -9.81
N ALA A 226 20.18 33.78 -9.16
CA ALA A 226 19.85 33.93 -7.76
C ALA A 226 21.07 33.71 -6.85
N MET A 227 21.94 32.75 -7.17
CA MET A 227 23.23 32.54 -6.49
C MET A 227 24.13 33.77 -6.63
N ARG A 228 24.18 34.38 -7.82
CA ARG A 228 24.99 35.58 -8.08
C ARG A 228 24.55 36.79 -7.27
N LYS A 229 23.28 36.87 -6.89
CA LYS A 229 22.71 37.94 -6.06
C LYS A 229 22.57 37.56 -4.58
N ASP A 230 23.08 36.40 -4.17
CA ASP A 230 22.92 35.84 -2.81
C ASP A 230 21.45 35.78 -2.34
N ALA A 231 20.52 35.56 -3.29
CA ALA A 231 19.08 35.57 -3.04
C ALA A 231 18.47 34.17 -2.85
N ILE A 232 19.29 33.11 -2.88
CA ILE A 232 18.83 31.70 -2.78
C ILE A 232 18.01 31.46 -1.51
N THR A 233 18.53 31.93 -0.37
CA THR A 233 17.88 31.73 0.94
C THR A 233 16.67 32.64 1.11
N SER A 234 16.77 33.92 0.69
CA SER A 234 15.68 34.89 0.84
C SER A 234 14.47 34.57 -0.04
N LEU A 235 14.70 34.06 -1.26
CA LEU A 235 13.64 33.63 -2.19
C LEU A 235 13.33 32.13 -2.09
N ARG A 236 13.99 31.40 -1.17
CA ARG A 236 13.79 29.96 -0.90
C ARG A 236 13.83 29.11 -2.17
N VAL A 237 14.78 29.38 -3.07
CA VAL A 237 14.79 28.89 -4.45
C VAL A 237 14.71 27.36 -4.55
N TRP A 238 15.44 26.61 -3.70
CA TRP A 238 15.39 25.14 -3.70
C TRP A 238 13.99 24.59 -3.40
N ARG A 239 13.26 25.22 -2.49
CA ARG A 239 11.88 24.84 -2.16
C ARG A 239 10.96 25.07 -3.37
N THR A 240 11.10 26.20 -4.03
CA THR A 240 10.32 26.56 -5.24
C THR A 240 10.66 25.66 -6.43
N LEU A 241 11.87 25.10 -6.47
CA LEU A 241 12.29 24.14 -7.50
C LEU A 241 11.75 22.74 -7.24
N VAL A 242 11.61 22.29 -5.99
CA VAL A 242 11.30 20.88 -5.69
C VAL A 242 9.81 20.65 -5.41
N VAL A 243 9.19 21.53 -4.61
CA VAL A 243 7.83 21.32 -4.10
C VAL A 243 6.75 21.29 -5.20
N PRO A 244 6.73 22.20 -6.19
CA PRO A 244 5.71 22.18 -7.23
C PRO A 244 5.68 20.89 -8.04
N PHE A 245 6.86 20.32 -8.34
CA PHE A 245 6.95 19.06 -9.08
C PHE A 245 6.48 17.88 -8.23
N ALA A 246 6.84 17.83 -6.95
CA ALA A 246 6.33 16.79 -6.05
C ALA A 246 4.79 16.85 -5.93
N LEU A 247 4.21 18.05 -5.84
CA LEU A 247 2.76 18.24 -5.78
C LEU A 247 2.05 17.90 -7.10
N ALA A 248 2.71 18.09 -8.24
CA ALA A 248 2.14 17.77 -9.55
C ALA A 248 1.67 16.32 -9.64
N PHE A 249 2.49 15.37 -9.17
CA PHE A 249 2.14 13.94 -9.19
C PHE A 249 0.92 13.61 -8.32
N VAL A 250 0.71 14.35 -7.22
CA VAL A 250 -0.50 14.20 -6.40
C VAL A 250 -1.74 14.64 -7.20
N PHE A 251 -1.65 15.75 -7.93
CA PHE A 251 -2.75 16.24 -8.76
C PHE A 251 -3.00 15.34 -9.98
N TYR A 252 -1.96 14.81 -10.60
CA TYR A 252 -2.03 13.83 -11.68
C TYR A 252 -2.69 12.52 -11.24
N ALA A 253 -2.47 12.09 -9.99
CA ALA A 253 -3.17 10.94 -9.42
C ALA A 253 -4.65 11.24 -9.14
N LEU A 254 -4.98 12.47 -8.75
CA LEU A 254 -6.37 12.89 -8.51
C LEU A 254 -7.16 13.01 -9.82
N LEU A 255 -6.55 13.52 -10.88
CA LEU A 255 -7.18 13.69 -12.19
C LEU A 255 -6.22 13.22 -13.30
N PRO A 256 -6.11 11.91 -13.55
CA PRO A 256 -5.25 11.39 -14.61
C PRO A 256 -5.80 11.79 -15.98
N VAL A 257 -5.06 12.66 -16.66
CA VAL A 257 -5.37 13.22 -17.97
C VAL A 257 -4.06 13.25 -18.77
N SER A 258 -4.11 12.82 -20.02
CA SER A 258 -2.92 12.75 -20.88
C SER A 258 -2.85 13.86 -21.92
N GLY A 259 -3.97 14.36 -22.39
CA GLY A 259 -4.04 15.35 -23.45
C GLY A 259 -4.64 14.79 -24.74
N PRO A 260 -5.12 15.68 -25.63
CA PRO A 260 -5.91 15.29 -26.79
C PRO A 260 -5.14 14.45 -27.83
N ALA A 261 -3.82 14.66 -27.98
CA ALA A 261 -3.00 13.86 -28.90
C ALA A 261 -2.92 12.38 -28.48
N TYR A 262 -3.00 12.11 -27.18
CA TYR A 262 -2.98 10.77 -26.62
C TYR A 262 -4.38 10.22 -26.41
N ALA A 263 -5.43 11.02 -26.26
CA ALA A 263 -6.77 10.50 -26.03
C ALA A 263 -7.48 10.07 -27.34
N PHE A 264 -7.07 10.63 -28.48
CA PHE A 264 -7.70 10.45 -29.79
C PHE A 264 -6.66 10.00 -30.84
N PHE A 265 -6.35 8.69 -30.90
CA PHE A 265 -5.42 8.07 -31.86
C PHE A 265 -6.02 7.91 -33.28
N ASP A 266 -5.20 7.43 -34.22
CA ASP A 266 -5.59 6.97 -35.58
C ASP A 266 -6.40 7.99 -36.40
N ASN A 267 -5.68 8.93 -37.01
CA ASN A 267 -6.17 9.98 -37.93
C ASN A 267 -7.19 10.99 -37.35
N GLN A 268 -7.54 10.91 -36.06
CA GLN A 268 -8.48 11.84 -35.42
C GLN A 268 -7.83 13.17 -35.03
N PHE A 269 -6.84 13.16 -34.13
CA PHE A 269 -6.16 14.41 -33.75
C PHE A 269 -5.06 14.80 -34.75
N PRO A 270 -4.92 16.08 -35.13
CA PRO A 270 -5.81 17.21 -34.81
C PRO A 270 -6.89 17.49 -35.86
N ALA A 271 -6.86 16.82 -37.02
CA ALA A 271 -7.63 17.21 -38.21
C ALA A 271 -9.09 16.72 -38.25
N ASN A 272 -9.39 15.54 -37.67
CA ASN A 272 -10.70 14.90 -37.73
C ASN A 272 -11.31 14.71 -36.33
N MET A 273 -11.24 15.77 -35.50
CA MET A 273 -11.78 15.72 -34.15
C MET A 273 -13.32 15.64 -34.14
N PRO A 274 -13.92 14.75 -33.34
CA PRO A 274 -15.38 14.70 -33.19
C PRO A 274 -15.92 15.98 -32.53
N ASN A 275 -17.20 16.27 -32.70
CA ASN A 275 -17.86 17.34 -31.96
C ASN A 275 -17.76 17.04 -30.45
N ALA A 276 -17.14 17.96 -29.70
CA ALA A 276 -16.91 17.82 -28.27
C ALA A 276 -18.19 17.49 -27.49
N PHE A 277 -19.32 18.11 -27.84
CA PHE A 277 -20.61 17.86 -27.18
C PHE A 277 -21.29 16.55 -27.58
N GLY A 278 -20.82 15.89 -28.65
CA GLY A 278 -21.31 14.57 -29.09
C GLY A 278 -20.51 13.39 -28.55
N VAL A 279 -19.38 13.63 -27.88
CA VAL A 279 -18.58 12.58 -27.24
C VAL A 279 -19.22 12.18 -25.91
N VAL A 280 -19.41 10.87 -25.69
CA VAL A 280 -19.92 10.33 -24.43
C VAL A 280 -18.89 10.59 -23.33
N ALA A 281 -19.28 11.38 -22.34
CA ALA A 281 -18.45 11.72 -21.19
C ALA A 281 -18.31 10.52 -20.25
N LYS A 282 -17.20 9.79 -20.37
CA LYS A 282 -16.83 8.64 -19.54
C LYS A 282 -15.33 8.58 -19.37
N GLN A 283 -14.84 7.82 -18.38
CA GLN A 283 -13.44 7.43 -18.35
C GLN A 283 -13.14 6.49 -19.53
N VAL A 284 -11.96 6.65 -20.12
CA VAL A 284 -11.50 5.85 -21.25
C VAL A 284 -10.11 5.29 -20.97
N ILE A 285 -9.85 4.09 -21.46
CA ILE A 285 -8.52 3.50 -21.38
C ILE A 285 -7.68 4.10 -22.51
N VAL A 286 -6.59 4.75 -22.14
CA VAL A 286 -5.64 5.35 -23.08
C VAL A 286 -4.34 4.52 -23.02
N PRO A 287 -3.77 4.08 -24.17
CA PRO A 287 -2.43 3.52 -24.28
C PRO A 287 -1.39 4.24 -23.41
N PRO A 288 -0.32 3.55 -22.98
CA PRO A 288 0.67 4.09 -22.05
C PRO A 288 1.22 5.47 -22.48
N ALA A 289 0.67 6.54 -21.92
CA ALA A 289 1.04 7.93 -22.16
C ALA A 289 1.11 8.70 -20.84
N SER A 290 1.97 9.71 -20.76
CA SER A 290 2.17 10.47 -19.51
C SER A 290 0.84 11.04 -19.03
N ARG A 291 0.53 10.91 -17.73
CA ARG A 291 -0.67 11.53 -17.14
C ARG A 291 -0.28 12.87 -16.51
N ASN A 292 0.08 13.85 -17.33
CA ASN A 292 0.69 15.11 -16.88
C ASN A 292 -0.09 16.36 -17.26
N ALA A 293 -1.34 16.23 -17.71
CA ALA A 293 -2.07 17.36 -18.27
C ALA A 293 -2.57 18.35 -17.18
N MET A 294 -3.16 17.88 -16.07
CA MET A 294 -3.88 18.73 -15.12
C MET A 294 -3.22 18.82 -13.71
N PRO A 295 -2.76 20.01 -13.24
CA PRO A 295 -2.56 21.25 -14.00
C PRO A 295 -1.29 21.20 -14.86
N SER A 296 -1.20 22.10 -15.85
CA SER A 296 0.00 22.19 -16.72
C SER A 296 1.22 22.67 -15.92
N MET A 297 2.19 21.76 -15.71
CA MET A 297 3.45 22.08 -15.03
C MET A 297 4.43 22.84 -15.92
N HIS A 298 4.29 22.77 -17.24
CA HIS A 298 5.05 23.60 -18.18
C HIS A 298 4.72 25.09 -17.99
N LEU A 299 3.43 25.44 -18.05
CA LEU A 299 2.99 26.82 -17.82
C LEU A 299 3.27 27.27 -16.39
N THR A 300 3.01 26.41 -15.40
CA THR A 300 3.33 26.69 -13.99
C THR A 300 4.82 26.98 -13.82
N GLY A 301 5.70 26.17 -14.41
CA GLY A 301 7.14 26.38 -14.37
C GLY A 301 7.56 27.72 -14.98
N ALA A 302 7.00 28.09 -16.13
CA ALA A 302 7.30 29.37 -16.77
C ALA A 302 6.86 30.57 -15.91
N LEU A 303 5.69 30.47 -15.27
CA LEU A 303 5.19 31.48 -14.33
C LEU A 303 6.06 31.59 -13.07
N LEU A 304 6.54 30.47 -12.52
CA LEU A 304 7.46 30.49 -11.38
C LEU A 304 8.81 31.13 -11.74
N ILE A 305 9.35 30.87 -12.93
CA ILE A 305 10.55 31.54 -13.47
C ILE A 305 10.33 33.05 -13.56
N TRP A 306 9.16 33.47 -14.04
CA TRP A 306 8.77 34.87 -14.12
C TRP A 306 8.66 35.53 -12.74
N MET A 307 8.01 34.87 -11.77
CA MET A 307 7.90 35.33 -10.39
C MET A 307 9.28 35.44 -9.70
N LEU A 308 10.17 34.46 -9.92
CA LEU A 308 11.55 34.53 -9.43
C LEU A 308 12.32 35.70 -10.09
N SER A 309 12.09 35.97 -11.37
CA SER A 309 12.71 37.11 -12.09
C SER A 309 12.30 38.46 -11.52
N ILE A 310 11.02 38.58 -11.13
CA ILE A 310 10.49 39.73 -10.38
C ILE A 310 11.20 39.84 -9.02
N GLY A 311 11.32 38.73 -8.28
CA GLY A 311 12.03 38.69 -6.99
C GLY A 311 13.50 39.09 -7.09
N LEU A 312 14.19 38.68 -8.16
CA LEU A 312 15.59 39.07 -8.44
C LEU A 312 15.73 40.49 -8.99
N ARG A 313 14.63 41.14 -9.41
CA ARG A 313 14.61 42.50 -9.97
C ARG A 313 15.54 42.66 -11.18
N LEU A 314 15.51 41.70 -12.10
CA LEU A 314 16.32 41.70 -13.31
C LEU A 314 15.44 42.02 -14.52
N ARG A 315 15.46 43.27 -15.01
CA ARG A 315 14.59 43.73 -16.12
C ARG A 315 14.68 42.84 -17.37
N VAL A 316 15.88 42.44 -17.75
CA VAL A 316 16.11 41.55 -18.90
C VAL A 316 15.54 40.15 -18.65
N ALA A 317 15.72 39.61 -17.43
CA ALA A 317 15.15 38.32 -17.07
C ALA A 317 13.62 38.36 -17.00
N ILE A 318 13.03 39.48 -16.55
CA ILE A 318 11.57 39.70 -16.57
C ILE A 318 11.06 39.72 -18.00
N LEU A 319 11.69 40.45 -18.92
CA LEU A 319 11.28 40.47 -20.33
C LEU A 319 11.38 39.09 -20.98
N PHE A 320 12.51 38.40 -20.77
CA PHE A 320 12.74 37.06 -21.28
C PHE A 320 11.72 36.05 -20.72
N SER A 321 11.51 36.04 -19.40
CA SER A 321 10.54 35.14 -18.78
C SER A 321 9.09 35.46 -19.17
N SER A 322 8.72 36.73 -19.39
CA SER A 322 7.41 37.08 -19.95
C SER A 322 7.21 36.49 -21.36
N ALA A 323 8.21 36.59 -22.22
CA ALA A 323 8.16 35.97 -23.55
C ALA A 323 8.11 34.44 -23.46
N LEU A 324 8.86 33.85 -22.52
CA LEU A 324 8.85 32.42 -22.25
C LEU A 324 7.47 31.94 -21.80
N VAL A 325 6.74 32.66 -20.92
CA VAL A 325 5.37 32.28 -20.51
C VAL A 325 4.45 32.18 -21.73
N LEU A 326 4.48 33.16 -22.63
CA LEU A 326 3.62 33.15 -23.83
C LEU A 326 4.02 32.03 -24.80
N ALA A 327 5.33 31.85 -25.02
CA ALA A 327 5.85 30.81 -25.90
C ALA A 327 5.53 29.40 -25.36
N THR A 328 5.68 29.18 -24.06
CA THR A 328 5.33 27.91 -23.41
C THR A 328 3.82 27.66 -23.45
N ALA A 329 2.98 28.66 -23.19
CA ALA A 329 1.52 28.51 -23.30
C ALA A 329 1.08 28.10 -24.71
N TRP A 330 1.65 28.74 -25.75
CA TRP A 330 1.44 28.35 -27.14
C TRP A 330 1.92 26.92 -27.37
N ALA A 331 3.16 26.61 -27.02
CA ALA A 331 3.78 25.31 -27.28
C ALA A 331 3.02 24.16 -26.61
N THR A 332 2.53 24.33 -25.38
CA THR A 332 1.79 23.29 -24.67
C THR A 332 0.48 22.88 -25.33
N ILE A 333 -0.20 23.81 -26.00
CA ILE A 333 -1.45 23.53 -26.71
C ILE A 333 -1.15 23.08 -28.14
N ALA A 334 -0.23 23.76 -28.82
CA ALA A 334 0.13 23.51 -30.21
C ALA A 334 0.77 22.12 -30.45
N THR A 335 1.38 21.53 -29.44
CA THR A 335 1.92 20.15 -29.48
C THR A 335 0.85 19.08 -29.27
N GLY A 336 -0.36 19.46 -28.81
CA GLY A 336 -1.43 18.51 -28.49
C GLY A 336 -1.28 17.76 -27.16
N GLU A 337 -0.27 18.14 -26.36
CA GLU A 337 0.03 17.57 -25.04
C GLU A 337 -0.98 18.01 -23.96
N HIS A 338 -1.64 19.16 -24.13
CA HIS A 338 -2.53 19.73 -23.12
C HIS A 338 -3.82 20.29 -23.73
N TYR A 339 -4.90 20.26 -22.95
CA TYR A 339 -6.13 21.01 -23.18
C TYR A 339 -5.96 22.48 -22.77
N VAL A 340 -6.83 23.37 -23.25
CA VAL A 340 -6.82 24.79 -22.85
C VAL A 340 -7.16 24.94 -21.37
N LEU A 341 -8.09 24.12 -20.90
CA LEU A 341 -8.49 24.07 -19.50
C LEU A 341 -7.31 23.83 -18.55
N ASP A 342 -6.36 22.98 -18.91
CA ASP A 342 -5.18 22.67 -18.08
C ASP A 342 -4.32 23.92 -17.79
N LEU A 343 -4.23 24.82 -18.77
CA LEU A 343 -3.51 26.10 -18.64
C LEU A 343 -4.29 27.08 -17.77
N ILE A 344 -5.62 27.10 -17.89
CA ILE A 344 -6.49 27.94 -17.08
C ILE A 344 -6.40 27.54 -15.60
N VAL A 345 -6.36 26.24 -15.30
CA VAL A 345 -6.22 25.72 -13.93
C VAL A 345 -4.79 25.96 -13.40
N ALA A 346 -3.77 25.94 -14.26
CA ALA A 346 -2.38 26.23 -13.87
C ALA A 346 -2.15 27.68 -13.39
N LEU A 347 -2.90 28.66 -13.90
CA LEU A 347 -2.77 30.08 -13.49
C LEU A 347 -3.04 30.34 -11.99
N PRO A 348 -4.23 30.01 -11.44
CA PRO A 348 -4.51 30.19 -10.02
C PRO A 348 -3.62 29.31 -9.14
N TYR A 349 -3.24 28.12 -9.62
CA TYR A 349 -2.28 27.24 -8.95
C TYR A 349 -0.91 27.92 -8.79
N ALA A 350 -0.32 28.41 -9.90
CA ALA A 350 0.96 29.09 -9.89
C ALA A 350 0.94 30.38 -9.06
N ALA A 351 -0.14 31.15 -9.13
CA ALA A 351 -0.32 32.37 -8.34
C ALA A 351 -0.32 32.09 -6.83
N PHE A 352 -1.12 31.12 -6.39
CA PHE A 352 -1.17 30.73 -4.98
C PHE A 352 0.14 30.09 -4.54
N LEU A 353 0.52 28.97 -5.16
CA LEU A 353 1.66 28.18 -4.74
C LEU A 353 2.96 28.97 -4.85
N GLY A 354 3.20 29.66 -5.97
CA GLY A 354 4.40 30.46 -6.17
C GLY A 354 4.56 31.54 -5.09
N THR A 355 3.45 32.18 -4.68
CA THR A 355 3.50 33.19 -3.60
C THR A 355 3.80 32.55 -2.24
N VAL A 356 3.20 31.40 -1.93
CA VAL A 356 3.43 30.65 -0.68
C VAL A 356 4.87 30.12 -0.58
N LEU A 357 5.45 29.71 -1.70
CA LEU A 357 6.81 29.17 -1.74
C LEU A 357 7.88 30.27 -1.66
N ILE A 358 7.73 31.33 -2.45
CA ILE A 358 8.73 32.41 -2.57
C ILE A 358 8.59 33.44 -1.43
N TRP A 359 7.38 33.82 -1.01
CA TRP A 359 7.12 34.88 -0.01
C TRP A 359 6.05 34.50 1.05
N PRO A 360 6.27 33.47 1.89
CA PRO A 360 5.25 32.96 2.82
C PRO A 360 4.79 33.97 3.89
N GLU A 361 5.63 34.95 4.25
CA GLU A 361 5.28 35.96 5.26
C GLU A 361 4.12 36.87 4.85
N ARG A 362 3.82 36.96 3.55
CA ARG A 362 2.66 37.68 3.03
C ARG A 362 1.32 37.10 3.48
N LEU A 363 1.30 35.85 3.94
CA LEU A 363 0.09 35.25 4.53
C LEU A 363 -0.20 35.76 5.95
N CYS A 364 0.82 36.29 6.64
CA CYS A 364 0.75 36.51 8.09
C CYS A 364 0.44 37.95 8.49
N HIS A 365 0.62 38.95 7.61
CA HIS A 365 0.66 40.34 8.05
C HIS A 365 -0.60 41.19 7.79
N GLN A 366 -1.42 40.98 6.74
CA GLN A 366 -2.68 41.72 6.53
C GLN A 366 -3.70 40.99 5.64
N TRP A 367 -4.95 40.81 6.09
CA TRP A 367 -6.02 40.10 5.35
C TRP A 367 -6.36 40.73 3.99
N LYS A 368 -6.31 42.07 3.89
CA LYS A 368 -6.63 42.81 2.64
C LYS A 368 -5.62 42.55 1.51
N THR A 369 -4.36 42.28 1.82
CA THR A 369 -3.33 41.98 0.82
C THR A 369 -3.24 40.48 0.51
N SER A 370 -3.68 39.61 1.43
CA SER A 370 -3.67 38.15 1.23
C SER A 370 -4.95 37.60 0.58
N ALA A 371 -6.07 38.34 0.58
CA ALA A 371 -7.34 37.85 0.05
C ALA A 371 -7.29 37.37 -1.42
N PRO A 372 -6.65 38.09 -2.37
CA PRO A 372 -6.52 37.61 -3.75
C PRO A 372 -5.73 36.30 -3.86
N ILE A 373 -4.73 36.09 -2.99
CA ILE A 373 -3.92 34.87 -2.94
C ILE A 373 -4.80 33.69 -2.50
N PHE A 374 -5.56 33.85 -1.41
CA PHE A 374 -6.48 32.81 -0.95
C PHE A 374 -7.59 32.53 -1.96
N LEU A 375 -8.09 33.55 -2.65
CA LEU A 375 -9.09 33.40 -3.69
C LEU A 375 -8.54 32.61 -4.89
N ALA A 376 -7.31 32.88 -5.34
CA ALA A 376 -6.65 32.07 -6.35
C ALA A 376 -6.50 30.61 -5.91
N GLY A 377 -6.05 30.38 -4.67
CA GLY A 377 -5.96 29.02 -4.10
C GLY A 377 -7.31 28.31 -4.04
N LEU A 378 -8.38 29.03 -3.66
CA LEU A 378 -9.74 28.51 -3.65
C LEU A 378 -10.23 28.18 -5.07
N CYS A 379 -9.98 29.04 -6.06
CA CYS A 379 -10.33 28.76 -7.45
C CYS A 379 -9.68 27.47 -7.96
N PHE A 380 -8.39 27.27 -7.66
CA PHE A 380 -7.69 26.03 -8.00
C PHE A 380 -8.33 24.81 -7.33
N LEU A 381 -8.63 24.89 -6.03
CA LEU A 381 -9.28 23.78 -5.30
C LEU A 381 -10.68 23.48 -5.86
N VAL A 382 -11.48 24.51 -6.16
CA VAL A 382 -12.80 24.35 -6.77
C VAL A 382 -12.68 23.67 -8.13
N TRP A 383 -11.71 24.03 -8.97
CA TRP A 383 -11.47 23.32 -10.24
C TRP A 383 -11.15 21.85 -10.01
N MET A 384 -10.15 21.53 -9.18
CA MET A 384 -9.72 20.15 -8.95
C MET A 384 -10.86 19.28 -8.39
N ILE A 385 -11.64 19.81 -7.43
CA ILE A 385 -12.78 19.09 -6.84
C ILE A 385 -13.91 18.94 -7.85
N ALA A 386 -14.30 20.02 -8.54
CA ALA A 386 -15.44 19.99 -9.44
C ALA A 386 -15.17 19.08 -10.65
N LEU A 387 -13.96 19.10 -11.22
CA LEU A 387 -13.56 18.22 -12.32
C LEU A 387 -13.55 16.74 -11.92
N ARG A 388 -13.29 16.43 -10.65
CA ARG A 388 -13.30 15.06 -10.15
C ARG A 388 -14.70 14.57 -9.76
N VAL A 389 -15.48 15.41 -9.06
CA VAL A 389 -16.74 15.00 -8.42
C VAL A 389 -17.96 15.28 -9.28
N ALA A 390 -17.93 16.33 -10.12
CA ALA A 390 -19.06 16.73 -10.95
C ALA A 390 -18.72 16.96 -12.44
N PRO A 391 -17.88 16.13 -13.09
CA PRO A 391 -17.44 16.37 -14.46
C PRO A 391 -18.59 16.35 -15.48
N LEU A 392 -19.60 15.51 -15.27
CA LEU A 392 -20.79 15.46 -16.13
C LEU A 392 -21.55 16.78 -16.12
N TRP A 393 -21.86 17.31 -14.93
CA TRP A 393 -22.54 18.59 -14.79
C TRP A 393 -21.75 19.73 -15.44
N ILE A 394 -20.44 19.79 -15.21
CA ILE A 394 -19.57 20.81 -15.81
C ILE A 394 -19.60 20.71 -17.35
N SER A 395 -19.56 19.48 -17.89
CA SER A 395 -19.56 19.24 -19.34
C SER A 395 -20.86 19.67 -20.04
N GLU A 396 -21.96 19.77 -19.30
CA GLU A 396 -23.25 20.25 -19.79
C GLU A 396 -23.42 21.77 -19.63
N HIS A 397 -22.63 22.40 -18.78
CA HIS A 397 -22.76 23.82 -18.41
C HIS A 397 -21.56 24.63 -18.93
N ALA A 398 -21.41 24.72 -20.26
CA ALA A 398 -20.30 25.47 -20.88
C ALA A 398 -20.24 26.96 -20.46
N TRP A 399 -21.37 27.57 -20.08
CA TRP A 399 -21.40 28.93 -19.54
C TRP A 399 -20.64 29.04 -18.21
N PHE A 400 -20.77 28.03 -17.33
CA PHE A 400 -20.06 27.99 -16.05
C PHE A 400 -18.56 27.87 -16.29
N VAL A 401 -18.16 26.98 -17.20
CA VAL A 401 -16.75 26.80 -17.60
C VAL A 401 -16.14 28.13 -18.06
N ARG A 402 -16.82 28.86 -18.95
CA ARG A 402 -16.36 30.16 -19.45
C ARG A 402 -16.27 31.23 -18.35
N ILE A 403 -17.33 31.40 -17.55
CA ILE A 403 -17.37 32.42 -16.49
C ILE A 403 -16.34 32.12 -15.41
N PHE A 404 -16.27 30.88 -14.94
CA PHE A 404 -15.34 30.49 -13.88
C PHE A 404 -13.89 30.48 -14.35
N SER A 405 -13.64 30.19 -15.63
CA SER A 405 -12.32 30.37 -16.25
C SER A 405 -11.89 31.83 -16.26
N MET A 406 -12.77 32.73 -16.72
CA MET A 406 -12.49 34.18 -16.68
C MET A 406 -12.23 34.65 -15.26
N PHE A 407 -13.05 34.24 -14.30
CA PHE A 407 -12.87 34.58 -12.88
C PHE A 407 -11.53 34.07 -12.33
N SER A 408 -11.15 32.83 -12.66
CA SER A 408 -9.88 32.23 -12.25
C SER A 408 -8.67 32.98 -12.81
N VAL A 409 -8.71 33.33 -14.10
CA VAL A 409 -7.67 34.12 -14.77
C VAL A 409 -7.55 35.51 -14.15
N VAL A 410 -8.67 36.18 -13.86
CA VAL A 410 -8.67 37.50 -13.19
C VAL A 410 -8.07 37.40 -11.79
N CYS A 411 -8.46 36.41 -10.99
CA CYS A 411 -7.93 36.21 -9.64
C CYS A 411 -6.41 36.00 -9.66
N ALA A 412 -5.91 35.13 -10.54
CA ALA A 412 -4.48 34.91 -10.73
C ALA A 412 -3.78 36.18 -11.24
N GLY A 413 -4.37 36.88 -12.20
CA GLY A 413 -3.87 38.12 -12.78
C GLY A 413 -3.70 39.24 -11.75
N VAL A 414 -4.62 39.38 -10.80
CA VAL A 414 -4.50 40.34 -9.68
C VAL A 414 -3.29 40.01 -8.81
N VAL A 415 -3.06 38.73 -8.50
CA VAL A 415 -1.88 38.29 -7.73
C VAL A 415 -0.60 38.61 -8.49
N PHE A 416 -0.52 38.24 -9.78
CA PHE A 416 0.64 38.52 -10.62
C PHE A 416 0.89 40.02 -10.80
N TRP A 417 -0.18 40.83 -10.93
CA TRP A 417 -0.09 42.28 -11.01
C TRP A 417 0.46 42.90 -9.73
N ASP A 418 -0.06 42.51 -8.56
CA ASP A 418 0.47 42.96 -7.27
C ASP A 418 1.96 42.65 -7.16
N MET A 419 2.34 41.43 -7.53
CA MET A 419 3.74 40.97 -7.56
C MET A 419 4.63 41.80 -8.48
N ALA A 420 4.17 42.11 -9.69
CA ALA A 420 4.89 42.96 -10.62
C ALA A 420 5.05 44.39 -10.08
N GLN A 421 4.03 44.95 -9.41
CA GLN A 421 4.10 46.30 -8.84
C GLN A 421 5.11 46.41 -7.69
N LEU A 422 5.31 45.36 -6.90
CA LEU A 422 6.33 45.37 -5.83
C LEU A 422 7.76 45.42 -6.35
N SER A 423 8.01 44.98 -7.58
CA SER A 423 9.32 45.17 -8.21
C SER A 423 9.67 46.64 -8.39
N LYS A 424 8.66 47.53 -8.44
CA LYS A 424 8.82 48.97 -8.64
C LYS A 424 9.04 49.74 -7.33
N ASN A 425 8.55 49.25 -6.18
CA ASN A 425 8.69 49.92 -4.88
C ASN A 425 9.89 49.39 -4.07
N GLN A 426 10.91 50.23 -3.87
CA GLN A 426 12.17 49.85 -3.21
C GLN A 426 12.07 49.61 -1.69
N SER A 427 11.07 50.17 -1.01
CA SER A 427 11.00 50.26 0.45
C SER A 427 10.25 49.12 1.17
N SER A 428 9.36 48.39 0.49
CA SER A 428 8.38 47.48 1.12
C SER A 428 8.84 46.03 1.32
N LEU A 429 10.02 45.66 0.82
CA LEU A 429 10.55 44.29 0.89
C LEU A 429 11.75 44.13 1.83
N ARG A 430 12.08 45.16 2.63
CA ARG A 430 12.95 45.00 3.82
C ARG A 430 12.15 44.28 4.90
N ILE A 431 11.91 42.99 4.67
CA ILE A 431 11.50 42.09 5.73
C ILE A 431 12.66 42.02 6.71
N ASN A 432 12.39 42.44 7.94
CA ASN A 432 13.32 42.47 9.05
C ASN A 432 14.04 41.12 9.19
N GLN A 433 15.33 41.09 8.86
CA GLN A 433 16.30 40.14 9.39
C GLN A 433 16.54 40.39 10.90
N ARG A 434 15.48 40.58 11.70
CA ARG A 434 15.62 40.41 13.15
C ARG A 434 15.67 38.91 13.39
N SER A 435 16.90 38.39 13.37
CA SER A 435 17.27 37.14 13.98
C SER A 435 16.62 37.06 15.35
N VAL A 436 15.55 36.28 15.45
CA VAL A 436 15.15 35.67 16.72
C VAL A 436 16.27 34.69 17.04
N ASN A 437 17.34 35.20 17.66
CA ASN A 437 18.26 34.40 18.45
C ASN A 437 17.50 33.99 19.72
N GLU A 438 16.47 33.17 19.57
CA GLU A 438 16.15 32.23 20.62
C GLU A 438 17.07 31.05 20.32
N GLN A 439 18.16 30.95 21.08
CA GLN A 439 18.86 29.68 21.18
C GLN A 439 17.79 28.67 21.62
N PRO A 440 17.43 27.68 20.78
CA PRO A 440 16.54 26.64 21.25
C PRO A 440 17.29 25.97 22.39
N LEU A 441 16.75 26.03 23.61
CA LEU A 441 17.14 25.12 24.69
C LEU A 441 17.29 23.75 24.05
N HIS A 442 18.53 23.25 23.98
CA HIS A 442 18.85 22.01 23.28
C HIS A 442 17.95 20.91 23.83
N ALA A 443 16.88 20.59 23.10
CA ALA A 443 16.00 19.50 23.48
C ALA A 443 16.84 18.23 23.36
N VAL A 444 17.14 17.60 24.49
CA VAL A 444 17.85 16.31 24.50
C VAL A 444 17.00 15.33 23.71
N THR A 445 17.50 14.95 22.52
CA THR A 445 16.85 13.98 21.64
C THR A 445 17.22 12.56 22.04
N ALA A 446 16.31 11.61 21.82
CA ALA A 446 16.60 10.20 22.03
C ALA A 446 17.83 9.75 21.20
N PRO A 447 18.78 8.99 21.77
CA PRO A 447 19.95 8.51 21.03
C PRO A 447 19.54 7.61 19.86
N LEU A 448 20.14 7.81 18.68
CA LEU A 448 19.79 7.07 17.47
C LEU A 448 19.90 5.54 17.62
N TRP A 449 20.87 5.06 18.40
CA TRP A 449 21.04 3.62 18.64
C TRP A 449 19.89 3.02 19.45
N VAL A 450 19.28 3.77 20.39
CA VAL A 450 18.11 3.33 21.15
C VAL A 450 16.91 3.18 20.22
N ILE A 451 16.71 4.17 19.35
CA ILE A 451 15.66 4.17 18.32
C ILE A 451 15.87 2.96 17.38
N GLY A 452 17.10 2.74 16.92
CA GLY A 452 17.45 1.61 16.04
C GLY A 452 17.23 0.23 16.68
N THR A 453 17.57 0.06 17.97
CA THR A 453 17.32 -1.21 18.68
C THR A 453 15.83 -1.49 18.82
N PHE A 454 15.02 -0.45 19.05
CA PHE A 454 13.59 -0.60 19.21
C PHE A 454 12.90 -0.90 17.86
N ALA A 455 13.41 -0.34 16.76
CA ALA A 455 13.01 -0.74 15.41
C ALA A 455 13.35 -2.21 15.10
N ALA A 456 14.55 -2.67 15.47
CA ALA A 456 14.95 -4.07 15.29
C ALA A 456 14.10 -5.03 16.13
N SER A 457 13.76 -4.65 17.37
CA SER A 457 12.81 -5.39 18.20
C SER A 457 11.42 -5.44 17.56
N GLY A 458 10.94 -4.33 16.96
CA GLY A 458 9.70 -4.30 16.19
C GLY A 458 9.70 -5.28 14.99
N ILE A 459 10.82 -5.38 14.26
CA ILE A 459 10.99 -6.38 13.18
C ILE A 459 10.81 -7.79 13.72
N ALA A 460 11.52 -8.15 14.80
CA ALA A 460 11.42 -9.47 15.41
C ALA A 460 9.99 -9.75 15.93
N GLY A 461 9.41 -8.77 16.63
CA GLY A 461 8.04 -8.79 17.16
C GLY A 461 7.02 -9.19 16.12
N LEU A 462 7.05 -8.55 14.95
CA LEU A 462 6.05 -8.84 13.92
C LEU A 462 6.32 -10.13 13.15
N ILE A 463 7.59 -10.56 13.02
CA ILE A 463 7.88 -11.91 12.51
C ILE A 463 7.26 -12.96 13.45
N TYR A 464 7.41 -12.80 14.77
CA TYR A 464 6.75 -13.71 15.73
C TYR A 464 5.24 -13.70 15.57
N GLU A 465 4.61 -12.54 15.46
CA GLU A 465 3.16 -12.42 15.33
C GLU A 465 2.64 -13.18 14.10
N VAL A 466 3.24 -12.97 12.93
CA VAL A 466 2.85 -13.66 11.69
C VAL A 466 3.04 -15.18 11.79
N VAL A 467 4.17 -15.62 12.37
CA VAL A 467 4.48 -17.05 12.51
C VAL A 467 3.56 -17.73 13.53
N TYR A 468 3.31 -17.10 14.68
CA TYR A 468 2.47 -17.63 15.74
C TYR A 468 1.01 -17.68 15.34
N ALA A 469 0.51 -16.67 14.60
CA ALA A 469 -0.83 -16.70 14.02
C ALA A 469 -1.02 -17.95 13.13
N LYS A 470 -0.06 -18.25 12.25
CA LYS A 470 -0.10 -19.46 11.42
C LYS A 470 -0.03 -20.76 12.23
N ALA A 471 0.85 -20.83 13.23
CA ALA A 471 0.98 -22.04 14.08
C ALA A 471 -0.30 -22.33 14.86
N LEU A 472 -0.94 -21.29 15.40
CA LEU A 472 -2.16 -21.42 16.17
C LEU A 472 -3.39 -21.69 15.30
N ALA A 473 -3.46 -21.16 14.08
CA ALA A 473 -4.51 -21.49 13.13
C ALA A 473 -4.52 -23.00 12.78
N VAL A 474 -3.35 -23.62 12.64
CA VAL A 474 -3.24 -25.09 12.44
C VAL A 474 -3.73 -25.88 13.67
N THR A 475 -3.56 -25.32 14.86
CA THR A 475 -3.87 -25.99 16.13
C THR A 475 -5.35 -25.87 16.52
N PHE A 476 -5.87 -24.64 16.53
CA PHE A 476 -7.22 -24.32 17.00
C PHE A 476 -8.25 -24.22 15.86
N GLY A 477 -7.82 -24.34 14.60
CA GLY A 477 -8.63 -24.14 13.42
C GLY A 477 -8.53 -22.71 12.89
N SER A 478 -8.82 -22.52 11.59
CA SER A 478 -8.77 -21.22 10.92
C SER A 478 -10.02 -20.35 11.13
N SER A 479 -10.90 -20.69 12.07
CA SER A 479 -12.11 -19.91 12.34
C SER A 479 -11.80 -18.51 12.90
N SER A 480 -12.71 -17.58 12.68
CA SER A 480 -12.59 -16.21 13.17
C SER A 480 -12.56 -16.17 14.70
N LEU A 481 -13.40 -17.00 15.32
CA LEU A 481 -13.47 -17.18 16.76
C LEU A 481 -12.11 -17.58 17.34
N ALA A 482 -11.46 -18.59 16.76
CA ALA A 482 -10.16 -19.05 17.23
C ALA A 482 -9.08 -17.98 17.04
N SER A 483 -9.02 -17.37 15.85
CA SER A 483 -8.00 -16.38 15.48
C SER A 483 -8.08 -15.11 16.33
N TYR A 484 -9.28 -14.55 16.54
CA TYR A 484 -9.46 -13.35 17.36
C TYR A 484 -9.33 -13.60 18.86
N THR A 485 -9.65 -14.81 19.32
CA THR A 485 -9.39 -15.20 20.71
C THR A 485 -7.89 -15.22 21.00
N VAL A 486 -7.11 -15.76 20.07
CA VAL A 486 -5.65 -15.74 20.12
C VAL A 486 -5.12 -14.31 20.09
N LEU A 487 -5.62 -13.48 19.18
CA LEU A 487 -5.22 -12.06 19.09
C LEU A 487 -5.56 -11.30 20.38
N ALA A 488 -6.76 -11.48 20.92
CA ALA A 488 -7.18 -10.87 22.18
C ALA A 488 -6.29 -11.32 23.35
N THR A 489 -5.87 -12.59 23.37
CA THR A 489 -4.93 -13.11 24.36
C THR A 489 -3.54 -12.48 24.21
N TYR A 490 -3.06 -12.35 22.97
CA TYR A 490 -1.78 -11.73 22.64
C TYR A 490 -1.74 -10.26 23.09
N MET A 491 -2.78 -9.50 22.74
CA MET A 491 -2.95 -8.11 23.17
C MET A 491 -3.15 -7.99 24.68
N GLY A 492 -3.91 -8.90 25.30
CA GLY A 492 -4.12 -8.94 26.74
C GLY A 492 -2.81 -9.13 27.51
N GLY A 493 -1.95 -10.02 27.04
CA GLY A 493 -0.61 -10.21 27.59
C GLY A 493 0.26 -8.96 27.46
N MET A 494 0.25 -8.28 26.31
CA MET A 494 0.94 -6.99 26.13
C MET A 494 0.38 -5.89 27.04
N ALA A 495 -0.94 -5.83 27.25
CA ALA A 495 -1.57 -4.86 28.15
C ALA A 495 -1.11 -5.06 29.61
N LEU A 496 -1.13 -6.31 30.07
CA LEU A 496 -0.64 -6.68 31.40
C LEU A 496 0.87 -6.42 31.51
N GLY A 497 1.63 -6.76 30.48
CA GLY A 497 3.06 -6.51 30.36
C GLY A 497 3.43 -5.04 30.46
N ALA A 498 2.69 -4.16 29.77
CA ALA A 498 2.90 -2.71 29.86
C ALA A 498 2.62 -2.18 31.27
N TRP A 499 1.53 -2.66 31.90
CA TRP A 499 1.19 -2.27 33.25
C TRP A 499 2.24 -2.74 34.27
N VAL A 500 2.57 -4.03 34.29
CA VAL A 500 3.59 -4.61 35.18
C VAL A 500 4.97 -4.00 34.90
N GLY A 501 5.33 -3.86 33.62
CA GLY A 501 6.56 -3.26 33.14
C GLY A 501 6.73 -1.81 33.62
N GLY A 502 5.66 -1.04 33.72
CA GLY A 502 5.69 0.30 34.32
C GLY A 502 6.17 0.29 35.77
N TYR A 503 5.66 -0.63 36.59
CA TYR A 503 6.11 -0.79 37.99
C TYR A 503 7.55 -1.31 38.10
N VAL A 504 7.90 -2.29 37.27
CA VAL A 504 9.26 -2.85 37.23
C VAL A 504 10.27 -1.78 36.80
N ALA A 505 9.93 -0.98 35.78
CA ALA A 505 10.77 0.09 35.29
C ALA A 505 11.02 1.17 36.35
N ASP A 506 9.99 1.58 37.11
CA ASP A 506 10.17 2.58 38.17
C ASP A 506 11.01 2.08 39.34
N ARG A 507 11.04 0.76 39.60
CA ARG A 507 11.89 0.14 40.62
C ARG A 507 13.29 -0.24 40.12
N SER A 508 13.50 -0.29 38.81
CA SER A 508 14.76 -0.73 38.22
C SER A 508 15.84 0.33 38.34
N ARG A 509 17.00 -0.05 38.91
CA ARG A 509 18.21 0.79 38.92
C ARG A 509 18.90 0.85 37.56
N ASN A 510 18.72 -0.18 36.72
CA ASN A 510 19.29 -0.25 35.38
C ASN A 510 18.21 -0.73 34.38
N PRO A 511 17.36 0.18 33.88
CA PRO A 511 16.27 -0.17 32.97
C PRO A 511 16.73 -0.78 31.65
N LEU A 512 17.92 -0.43 31.15
CA LEU A 512 18.50 -1.02 29.93
C LEU A 512 18.83 -2.50 30.11
N ARG A 513 19.41 -2.89 31.25
CA ARG A 513 19.68 -4.31 31.54
C ARG A 513 18.38 -5.10 31.66
N ALA A 514 17.36 -4.54 32.31
CA ALA A 514 16.05 -5.18 32.39
C ALA A 514 15.41 -5.35 31.00
N TYR A 515 15.51 -4.33 30.13
CA TYR A 515 15.07 -4.44 28.73
C TYR A 515 15.82 -5.56 27.98
N ALA A 516 17.14 -5.61 28.10
CA ALA A 516 17.94 -6.65 27.45
C ALA A 516 17.61 -8.06 27.95
N VAL A 517 17.29 -8.21 29.24
CA VAL A 517 16.81 -9.49 29.80
C VAL A 517 15.44 -9.85 29.21
N CYS A 518 14.51 -8.90 29.07
CA CYS A 518 13.24 -9.17 28.41
C CYS A 518 13.44 -9.67 26.97
N GLU A 519 14.26 -8.99 26.17
CA GLU A 519 14.57 -9.39 24.78
C GLU A 519 15.24 -10.77 24.72
N ALA A 520 16.20 -11.05 25.62
CA ALA A 520 16.85 -12.35 25.69
C ALA A 520 15.87 -13.47 26.04
N LEU A 521 14.99 -13.24 27.02
CA LEU A 521 13.96 -14.21 27.40
C LEU A 521 12.92 -14.42 26.30
N ILE A 522 12.54 -13.38 25.56
CA ILE A 522 11.67 -13.50 24.38
C ILE A 522 12.34 -14.40 23.33
N GLY A 523 13.61 -14.14 22.99
CA GLY A 523 14.34 -14.94 22.01
C GLY A 523 14.54 -16.40 22.44
N LEU A 524 14.90 -16.64 23.71
CA LEU A 524 15.04 -17.99 24.25
C LEU A 524 13.70 -18.73 24.29
N TYR A 525 12.63 -18.05 24.71
CA TYR A 525 11.29 -18.62 24.69
C TYR A 525 10.85 -18.96 23.27
N ALA A 526 11.08 -18.05 22.32
CA ALA A 526 10.77 -18.26 20.90
C ALA A 526 11.49 -19.48 20.32
N ALA A 527 12.76 -19.73 20.70
CA ALA A 527 13.47 -20.94 20.28
C ALA A 527 12.81 -22.24 20.78
N LEU A 528 12.04 -22.19 21.88
CA LEU A 528 11.30 -23.34 22.44
C LEU A 528 9.88 -23.49 21.89
N THR A 529 9.33 -22.46 21.22
CA THR A 529 7.92 -22.47 20.82
C THR A 529 7.52 -23.54 19.80
N PRO A 530 8.36 -24.01 18.85
CA PRO A 530 7.96 -25.09 17.96
C PRO A 530 7.53 -26.35 18.72
N ASN A 531 8.27 -26.73 19.77
CA ASN A 531 7.94 -27.87 20.62
C ASN A 531 6.71 -27.58 21.50
N LEU A 532 6.59 -26.33 21.98
CA LEU A 532 5.45 -25.91 22.77
C LEU A 532 4.14 -25.96 21.97
N PHE A 533 4.14 -25.56 20.69
CA PHE A 533 2.97 -25.66 19.83
C PHE A 533 2.52 -27.10 19.63
N THR A 534 3.47 -28.03 19.43
CA THR A 534 3.15 -29.47 19.37
C THR A 534 2.53 -29.97 20.68
N LEU A 535 3.07 -29.55 21.83
CA LEU A 535 2.50 -29.88 23.14
C LEU A 535 1.08 -29.32 23.30
N VAL A 536 0.88 -28.04 22.97
CA VAL A 536 -0.42 -27.36 23.05
C VAL A 536 -1.44 -28.04 22.15
N GLN A 537 -1.06 -28.42 20.92
CA GLN A 537 -1.92 -29.18 20.02
C GLN A 537 -2.31 -30.52 20.62
N ASN A 538 -1.36 -31.30 21.13
CA ASN A 538 -1.66 -32.60 21.76
C ASN A 538 -2.62 -32.46 22.95
N VAL A 539 -2.42 -31.43 23.79
CA VAL A 539 -3.32 -31.14 24.91
C VAL A 539 -4.70 -30.73 24.39
N TYR A 540 -4.78 -29.79 23.46
CA TYR A 540 -6.04 -29.35 22.85
C TYR A 540 -6.82 -30.54 22.30
N VAL A 541 -6.18 -31.36 21.47
CA VAL A 541 -6.80 -32.54 20.85
C VAL A 541 -7.34 -33.47 21.93
N ASN A 542 -6.51 -33.90 22.89
CA ASN A 542 -6.93 -34.86 23.92
C ASN A 542 -8.14 -34.40 24.74
N PHE A 543 -8.25 -33.10 25.04
CA PHE A 543 -9.41 -32.58 25.76
C PHE A 543 -10.62 -32.38 24.84
N SER A 544 -10.41 -31.97 23.59
CA SER A 544 -11.48 -31.67 22.63
C SER A 544 -12.05 -32.88 21.89
N LEU A 545 -11.52 -34.09 22.13
CA LEU A 545 -11.94 -35.31 21.43
C LEU A 545 -13.46 -35.50 21.50
N ASP A 546 -14.07 -35.73 20.33
CA ASP A 546 -15.50 -36.02 20.13
C ASP A 546 -16.46 -34.98 20.72
N THR A 547 -15.96 -33.78 20.98
CA THR A 547 -16.76 -32.66 21.43
C THR A 547 -17.34 -31.94 20.21
N PRO A 548 -18.61 -31.49 20.26
CA PRO A 548 -19.18 -30.63 19.22
C PRO A 548 -18.28 -29.40 18.95
N PRO A 549 -17.94 -29.09 17.69
CA PRO A 549 -17.02 -28.00 17.37
C PRO A 549 -17.45 -26.61 17.86
N ASP A 550 -18.76 -26.42 18.07
CA ASP A 550 -19.40 -25.19 18.55
C ASP A 550 -19.57 -25.13 20.08
N ALA A 551 -19.08 -26.13 20.81
CA ALA A 551 -19.18 -26.17 22.26
C ALA A 551 -18.45 -24.98 22.91
N GLY A 552 -19.17 -24.14 23.65
CA GLY A 552 -18.63 -22.90 24.22
C GLY A 552 -17.43 -23.08 25.17
N TRP A 553 -17.31 -24.25 25.83
CA TRP A 553 -16.17 -24.54 26.69
C TRP A 553 -14.86 -24.76 25.91
N LEU A 554 -14.92 -25.16 24.63
CA LEU A 554 -13.74 -25.25 23.76
C LEU A 554 -13.10 -23.89 23.55
N THR A 555 -13.91 -22.82 23.51
CA THR A 555 -13.40 -21.44 23.48
C THR A 555 -12.59 -21.13 24.74
N ILE A 556 -13.07 -21.54 25.92
CA ILE A 556 -12.35 -21.37 27.19
C ILE A 556 -11.03 -22.16 27.17
N LEU A 557 -11.04 -23.39 26.65
CA LEU A 557 -9.83 -24.20 26.49
C LEU A 557 -8.83 -23.51 25.56
N ARG A 558 -9.27 -23.02 24.39
CA ARG A 558 -8.43 -22.28 23.44
C ARG A 558 -7.84 -21.01 24.06
N ILE A 559 -8.63 -20.25 24.83
CA ILE A 559 -8.14 -19.10 25.61
C ILE A 559 -7.04 -19.55 26.58
N GLY A 560 -7.31 -20.57 27.40
CA GLY A 560 -6.36 -21.05 28.41
C GLY A 560 -5.04 -21.52 27.79
N LEU A 561 -5.10 -22.32 26.72
CA LEU A 561 -3.92 -22.78 26.00
C LEU A 561 -3.19 -21.65 25.27
N GLY A 562 -3.93 -20.71 24.69
CA GLY A 562 -3.38 -19.48 24.12
C GLY A 562 -2.63 -18.64 25.16
N VAL A 563 -3.18 -18.49 26.37
CA VAL A 563 -2.54 -17.76 27.49
C VAL A 563 -1.26 -18.47 27.93
N ILE A 564 -1.27 -19.80 28.02
CA ILE A 564 -0.07 -20.58 28.36
C ILE A 564 1.00 -20.40 27.29
N CYS A 565 0.62 -20.44 26.01
CA CYS A 565 1.57 -20.39 24.91
C CYS A 565 2.12 -18.97 24.65
N LEU A 566 1.27 -17.95 24.71
CA LEU A 566 1.60 -16.58 24.32
C LEU A 566 1.77 -15.62 25.49
N GLY A 567 1.27 -15.95 26.68
CA GLY A 567 1.19 -15.01 27.81
C GLY A 567 2.56 -14.51 28.28
N LEU A 568 3.53 -15.41 28.46
CA LEU A 568 4.89 -15.01 28.88
C LEU A 568 5.60 -14.10 27.86
N PRO A 569 5.75 -14.48 26.57
CA PRO A 569 6.45 -13.62 25.62
C PRO A 569 5.73 -12.28 25.41
N THR A 570 4.39 -12.26 25.38
CA THR A 570 3.62 -11.02 25.19
C THR A 570 3.68 -10.09 26.41
N LEU A 571 3.72 -10.65 27.62
CA LEU A 571 3.96 -9.89 28.85
C LEU A 571 5.35 -9.23 28.81
N LEU A 572 6.37 -9.97 28.40
CA LEU A 572 7.73 -9.44 28.24
C LEU A 572 7.80 -8.35 27.16
N MET A 573 7.15 -8.58 26.00
CA MET A 573 7.04 -7.60 24.92
C MET A 573 6.35 -6.32 25.40
N GLY A 574 5.24 -6.43 26.13
CA GLY A 574 4.54 -5.28 26.72
C GLY A 574 5.41 -4.48 27.70
N ALA A 575 6.30 -5.14 28.44
CA ALA A 575 7.18 -4.49 29.42
C ALA A 575 8.33 -3.69 28.78
N THR A 576 8.66 -3.94 27.51
CA THR A 576 9.81 -3.31 26.83
C THR A 576 9.69 -1.78 26.72
N MET A 577 8.51 -1.27 26.38
CA MET A 577 8.28 0.15 26.15
C MET A 577 8.40 0.99 27.45
N PRO A 578 7.77 0.61 28.58
CA PRO A 578 8.00 1.28 29.87
C PRO A 578 9.46 1.28 30.33
N LEU A 579 10.19 0.19 30.10
CA LEU A 579 11.62 0.09 30.45
C LEU A 579 12.47 1.07 29.65
N MET A 580 12.28 1.13 28.33
CA MET A 580 13.04 2.06 27.49
C MET A 580 12.64 3.52 27.74
N PHE A 581 11.36 3.77 27.99
CA PHE A 581 10.88 5.07 28.43
C PHE A 581 11.58 5.54 29.71
N LYS A 582 11.69 4.69 30.73
CA LYS A 582 12.41 5.01 31.97
C LYS A 582 13.87 5.37 31.72
N HIS A 583 14.54 4.65 30.81
CA HIS A 583 15.91 4.96 30.43
C HIS A 583 16.02 6.36 29.79
N LEU A 584 15.18 6.69 28.81
CA LEU A 584 15.18 8.01 28.16
C LEU A 584 14.82 9.14 29.14
N ARG A 585 13.89 8.90 30.07
CA ARG A 585 13.60 9.85 31.16
C ARG A 585 14.83 10.09 32.04
N GLY A 586 15.63 9.05 32.30
CA GLY A 586 16.90 9.16 33.02
C GLY A 586 17.98 9.98 32.29
N LEU A 587 17.85 10.15 30.96
CA LEU A 587 18.71 11.01 30.13
C LEU A 587 18.17 12.46 30.01
N GLY A 588 17.10 12.82 30.72
CA GLY A 588 16.50 14.15 30.66
C GLY A 588 15.52 14.36 29.49
N VAL A 589 15.15 13.30 28.75
CA VAL A 589 14.16 13.40 27.66
C VAL A 589 12.75 13.53 28.25
N TYR A 590 11.95 14.50 27.77
CA TYR A 590 10.56 14.67 28.19
C TYR A 590 9.63 13.57 27.66
N SER A 591 8.47 13.35 28.30
CA SER A 591 7.54 12.27 27.94
C SER A 591 7.17 12.27 26.46
N GLN A 592 6.83 13.45 25.91
CA GLN A 592 6.53 13.62 24.49
C GLN A 592 7.71 13.29 23.55
N GLY A 593 8.94 13.63 23.96
CA GLY A 593 10.17 13.36 23.19
C GLY A 593 10.71 11.94 23.35
N ALA A 594 10.16 11.16 24.29
CA ALA A 594 10.50 9.75 24.49
C ALA A 594 9.47 8.82 23.82
N ILE A 595 8.17 9.07 24.03
CA ILE A 595 7.10 8.17 23.57
C ILE A 595 7.01 8.15 22.04
N ALA A 596 6.97 9.31 21.39
CA ALA A 596 6.77 9.40 19.95
C ALA A 596 7.87 8.71 19.10
N PRO A 597 9.18 8.94 19.35
CA PRO A 597 10.22 8.25 18.58
C PRO A 597 10.33 6.76 18.90
N LEU A 598 10.10 6.33 20.14
CA LEU A 598 10.06 4.89 20.47
C LEU A 598 8.89 4.20 19.76
N TYR A 599 7.67 4.72 19.92
CA TYR A 599 6.49 4.16 19.28
C TYR A 599 6.62 4.14 17.75
N GLY A 600 7.07 5.26 17.17
CA GLY A 600 7.30 5.38 15.74
C GLY A 600 8.30 4.36 15.20
N ALA A 601 9.47 4.23 15.85
CA ALA A 601 10.50 3.30 15.43
C ALA A 601 10.07 1.83 15.53
N ASN A 602 9.39 1.46 16.63
CA ASN A 602 8.88 0.10 16.79
C ASN A 602 7.89 -0.27 15.69
N LEU A 603 6.95 0.63 15.37
CA LEU A 603 5.94 0.38 14.34
C LEU A 603 6.52 0.39 12.93
N THR A 604 7.47 1.28 12.63
CA THR A 604 8.17 1.26 11.35
C THR A 604 8.99 -0.02 11.21
N GLY A 605 9.66 -0.47 12.27
CA GLY A 605 10.34 -1.76 12.32
C GLY A 605 9.37 -2.92 12.12
N ALA A 606 8.23 -2.91 12.80
CA ALA A 606 7.17 -3.90 12.65
C ALA A 606 6.66 -3.94 11.20
N ALA A 607 6.32 -2.80 10.58
CA ALA A 607 5.89 -2.73 9.18
C ALA A 607 6.89 -3.40 8.22
N VAL A 608 8.20 -3.17 8.42
CA VAL A 608 9.26 -3.85 7.67
C VAL A 608 9.28 -5.35 7.97
N GLY A 609 9.14 -5.73 9.25
CA GLY A 609 9.01 -7.12 9.68
C GLY A 609 7.85 -7.87 9.01
N ALA A 610 6.69 -7.23 8.81
CA ALA A 610 5.53 -7.84 8.13
C ALA A 610 5.84 -8.21 6.68
N VAL A 611 6.40 -7.25 5.94
CA VAL A 611 6.76 -7.44 4.53
C VAL A 611 7.85 -8.51 4.41
N ILE A 612 8.91 -8.41 5.21
CA ILE A 612 10.01 -9.38 5.19
C ILE A 612 9.53 -10.77 5.60
N ALA A 613 8.67 -10.88 6.61
CA ALA A 613 8.09 -12.15 7.04
C ALA A 613 7.29 -12.82 5.90
N GLY A 614 6.38 -12.07 5.27
CA GLY A 614 5.50 -12.56 4.22
C GLY A 614 6.20 -12.83 2.89
N TYR A 615 7.08 -11.95 2.43
CA TYR A 615 7.68 -12.06 1.09
C TYR A 615 9.02 -12.79 1.04
N LEU A 616 9.75 -12.87 2.16
CA LEU A 616 11.11 -13.41 2.17
C LEU A 616 11.29 -14.59 3.15
N ILE A 617 11.01 -14.39 4.44
CA ILE A 617 11.36 -15.37 5.48
C ILE A 617 10.52 -16.64 5.34
N LEU A 618 9.18 -16.53 5.38
CA LEU A 618 8.30 -17.69 5.38
C LEU A 618 8.39 -18.52 4.09
N PRO A 619 8.45 -17.92 2.88
CA PRO A 619 8.69 -18.69 1.66
C PRO A 619 10.05 -19.41 1.62
N SER A 620 11.09 -18.84 2.23
CA SER A 620 12.47 -19.35 2.08
C SER A 620 12.87 -20.39 3.12
N VAL A 621 12.48 -20.19 4.39
CA VAL A 621 12.91 -21.04 5.52
C VAL A 621 11.74 -21.68 6.27
N GLY A 622 10.50 -21.45 5.82
CA GLY A 622 9.30 -21.99 6.43
C GLY A 622 8.99 -21.43 7.82
N ARG A 623 7.99 -22.02 8.47
CA ARG A 623 7.45 -21.54 9.77
C ARG A 623 8.49 -21.60 10.89
N ASN A 624 9.14 -22.76 11.06
CA ASN A 624 10.10 -22.97 12.14
C ASN A 624 11.39 -22.16 11.92
N GLY A 625 11.89 -22.10 10.68
CA GLY A 625 13.05 -21.29 10.32
C GLY A 625 12.81 -19.80 10.60
N GLY A 626 11.60 -19.29 10.30
CA GLY A 626 11.21 -17.92 10.63
C GLY A 626 11.18 -17.64 12.13
N THR A 627 10.73 -18.61 12.93
CA THR A 627 10.75 -18.53 14.41
C THR A 627 12.18 -18.40 14.94
N TYR A 628 13.09 -19.24 14.47
CA TYR A 628 14.49 -19.21 14.89
C TYR A 628 15.22 -17.93 14.45
N LEU A 629 14.94 -17.43 13.24
CA LEU A 629 15.53 -16.19 12.76
C LEU A 629 15.10 -14.98 13.60
N ALA A 630 13.82 -14.90 13.96
CA ALA A 630 13.32 -13.87 14.87
C ALA A 630 13.94 -14.01 16.27
N ALA A 631 14.08 -15.24 16.80
CA ALA A 631 14.76 -15.52 18.06
C ALA A 631 16.21 -15.01 18.06
N VAL A 632 16.96 -15.28 17.00
CA VAL A 632 18.33 -14.76 16.82
C VAL A 632 18.34 -13.23 16.80
N LEU A 633 17.39 -12.59 16.10
CA LEU A 633 17.30 -11.13 16.06
C LEU A 633 17.06 -10.53 17.45
N SER A 634 16.14 -11.07 18.25
CA SER A 634 15.93 -10.65 19.65
C SER A 634 17.17 -10.83 20.52
N LEU A 635 17.90 -11.95 20.37
CA LEU A 635 19.15 -12.18 21.09
C LEU A 635 20.26 -11.20 20.67
N ILE A 636 20.38 -10.87 19.39
CA ILE A 636 21.31 -9.85 18.90
C ILE A 636 20.97 -8.48 19.50
N VAL A 637 19.69 -8.11 19.55
CA VAL A 637 19.24 -6.85 20.18
C VAL A 637 19.61 -6.84 21.67
N ALA A 638 19.36 -7.94 22.40
CA ALA A 638 19.72 -8.06 23.81
C ALA A 638 21.23 -7.89 24.04
N LEU A 639 22.07 -8.60 23.27
CA LEU A 639 23.52 -8.51 23.37
C LEU A 639 24.04 -7.11 23.01
N PHE A 640 23.49 -6.50 21.97
CA PHE A 640 23.87 -5.15 21.55
C PHE A 640 23.54 -4.10 22.61
N VAL A 641 22.37 -4.20 23.26
CA VAL A 641 22.00 -3.29 24.36
C VAL A 641 22.88 -3.52 25.59
N LEU A 642 23.26 -4.77 25.91
CA LEU A 642 24.21 -5.04 26.99
C LEU A 642 25.60 -4.46 26.72
N ASP A 643 26.13 -4.59 25.49
CA ASP A 643 27.41 -3.98 25.09
C ASP A 643 27.36 -2.45 25.24
N ARG A 644 26.32 -1.81 24.69
CA ARG A 644 26.17 -0.35 24.77
C ARG A 644 25.93 0.15 26.19
N GLY A 645 25.16 -0.59 26.98
CA GLY A 645 24.84 -0.27 28.37
C GLY A 645 26.01 -0.43 29.34
N ASN A 646 27.07 -1.16 28.98
CA ASN A 646 28.28 -1.34 29.79
C ASN A 646 29.38 -0.30 29.48
N ARG A 647 29.23 0.53 28.44
CA ARG A 647 30.20 1.59 28.15
C ARG A 647 29.97 2.76 29.10
N PRO A 648 31.00 3.24 29.84
CA PRO A 648 30.85 4.43 30.65
C PRO A 648 30.47 5.61 29.74
N VAL A 649 29.41 6.33 30.11
CA VAL A 649 29.03 7.57 29.42
C VAL A 649 30.17 8.57 29.65
N GLN A 650 31.09 8.66 28.69
CA GLN A 650 32.20 9.60 28.74
C GLN A 650 31.68 11.02 28.46
N GLY A 651 31.72 11.84 29.51
CA GLY A 651 31.40 13.27 29.48
C GLY A 651 29.90 13.54 29.61
N THR A 652 29.41 13.73 30.84
CA THR A 652 28.16 14.47 31.21
C THR A 652 27.67 14.23 32.64
N GLN A 653 28.35 13.49 33.53
CA GLN A 653 27.82 13.29 34.90
C GLN A 653 27.62 14.61 35.68
N ASP A 654 28.52 15.59 35.50
CA ASP A 654 28.37 16.92 36.10
C ASP A 654 27.32 17.80 35.38
N GLU A 655 27.22 17.72 34.05
CA GLU A 655 26.20 18.44 33.27
C GLU A 655 24.78 17.87 33.46
N ILE A 656 24.62 16.55 33.51
CA ILE A 656 23.35 15.87 33.79
C ILE A 656 22.92 16.10 35.25
N GLY A 657 23.86 16.16 36.19
CA GLY A 657 23.58 16.54 37.58
C GLY A 657 23.01 17.95 37.71
N LEU A 658 23.57 18.92 36.97
CA LEU A 658 23.09 20.30 36.90
C LEU A 658 21.74 20.43 36.18
N ILE A 659 21.52 19.68 35.09
CA ILE A 659 20.23 19.63 34.38
C ILE A 659 19.14 19.01 35.28
N ASN A 660 19.44 17.91 35.97
CA ASN A 660 18.49 17.26 36.88
C ASN A 660 18.11 18.16 38.07
N ALA A 661 19.07 18.91 38.63
CA ALA A 661 18.80 19.89 39.69
C ALA A 661 17.92 21.06 39.21
N HIS A 662 18.04 21.49 37.95
CA HIS A 662 17.16 22.50 37.36
C HIS A 662 15.77 21.97 36.99
N VAL A 663 15.65 20.71 36.56
CA VAL A 663 14.36 20.07 36.24
C VAL A 663 13.54 19.78 37.51
N ASP A 664 14.18 19.41 38.62
CA ASP A 664 13.50 19.21 39.91
C ASP A 664 12.99 20.54 40.53
N GLN A 665 13.57 21.68 40.15
CA GLN A 665 13.18 23.01 40.67
C GLN A 665 12.17 23.77 39.78
N SER A 666 12.09 23.46 38.48
CA SER A 666 10.99 23.96 37.64
C SER A 666 9.72 23.17 37.96
N THR A 667 8.81 23.77 38.73
CA THR A 667 7.46 23.25 39.06
C THR A 667 6.93 22.32 37.98
N VAL A 668 6.90 21.00 38.25
CA VAL A 668 6.32 20.02 37.34
C VAL A 668 4.85 20.41 37.15
N ALA A 669 4.54 21.02 36.00
CA ALA A 669 3.20 21.51 35.72
C ALA A 669 2.24 20.31 35.73
N THR A 670 1.47 20.19 36.81
CA THR A 670 0.50 19.10 36.98
C THR A 670 -0.53 19.19 35.86
N VAL A 671 -0.64 18.13 35.05
CA VAL A 671 -1.64 18.06 33.99
C VAL A 671 -3.04 18.16 34.62
N ASN A 672 -3.87 19.05 34.11
CA ASN A 672 -5.24 19.21 34.58
C ASN A 672 -6.01 17.89 34.45
N ALA A 673 -6.76 17.50 35.49
CA ALA A 673 -7.53 16.26 35.51
C ALA A 673 -8.48 16.12 34.31
N ARG A 674 -9.08 17.23 33.85
CA ARG A 674 -9.94 17.21 32.65
C ARG A 674 -9.15 16.77 31.41
N PHE A 675 -7.91 17.24 31.24
CA PHE A 675 -7.06 16.86 30.11
C PHE A 675 -6.58 15.41 30.22
N GLY A 676 -6.23 14.96 31.43
CA GLY A 676 -5.84 13.57 31.69
C GLY A 676 -6.96 12.57 31.43
N VAL A 677 -8.17 12.86 31.95
CA VAL A 677 -9.37 12.02 31.71
C VAL A 677 -9.73 11.99 30.24
N THR A 678 -9.77 13.14 29.55
CA THR A 678 -10.02 13.18 28.11
C THR A 678 -8.98 12.38 27.32
N ALA A 679 -7.70 12.50 27.66
CA ALA A 679 -6.65 11.72 27.02
C ALA A 679 -6.85 10.21 27.23
N LEU A 680 -7.22 9.76 28.44
CA LEU A 680 -7.54 8.36 28.71
C LEU A 680 -8.80 7.87 27.98
N THR A 681 -9.85 8.68 27.91
CA THR A 681 -11.04 8.36 27.12
C THR A 681 -10.69 8.18 25.65
N ILE A 682 -9.83 9.05 25.11
CA ILE A 682 -9.36 8.96 23.72
C ILE A 682 -8.46 7.74 23.53
N LEU A 683 -7.62 7.37 24.49
CA LEU A 683 -6.83 6.13 24.42
C LEU A 683 -7.72 4.88 24.47
N PHE A 684 -8.73 4.85 25.34
CA PHE A 684 -9.64 3.71 25.45
C PHE A 684 -10.56 3.58 24.22
N VAL A 685 -11.38 4.61 23.96
CA VAL A 685 -12.35 4.60 22.86
C VAL A 685 -11.65 4.72 21.51
N GLY A 686 -10.62 5.56 21.41
CA GLY A 686 -9.81 5.66 20.19
C GLY A 686 -8.97 4.42 19.93
N GLY A 687 -8.57 3.68 20.97
CA GLY A 687 -8.00 2.34 20.81
C GLY A 687 -8.99 1.36 20.17
N ALA A 688 -10.24 1.34 20.66
CA ALA A 688 -11.31 0.56 20.04
C ALA A 688 -11.55 0.96 18.57
N VAL A 689 -11.51 2.27 18.27
CA VAL A 689 -11.60 2.77 16.89
C VAL A 689 -10.40 2.32 16.06
N THR A 690 -9.19 2.31 16.62
CA THR A 690 -7.95 1.99 15.89
C THR A 690 -7.97 0.55 15.39
N LEU A 691 -8.13 -0.42 16.29
CA LEU A 691 -8.15 -1.84 15.93
C LEU A 691 -9.48 -2.24 15.29
N GLY A 692 -10.59 -1.57 15.62
CA GLY A 692 -11.84 -1.75 14.92
C GLY A 692 -11.77 -1.34 13.45
N LEU A 693 -11.09 -0.21 13.15
CA LEU A 693 -10.83 0.23 11.80
C LEU A 693 -9.88 -0.73 11.07
N GLU A 694 -8.84 -1.22 11.75
CA GLU A 694 -7.93 -2.23 11.18
C GLU A 694 -8.70 -3.48 10.74
N VAL A 695 -9.55 -4.05 11.61
CA VAL A 695 -10.39 -5.22 11.29
C VAL A 695 -11.33 -4.92 10.12
N ASN A 696 -12.04 -3.79 10.16
CA ASN A 696 -12.97 -3.42 9.10
C ASN A 696 -12.27 -3.18 7.75
N SER A 697 -11.10 -2.53 7.76
CA SER A 697 -10.31 -2.28 6.56
C SER A 697 -9.65 -3.54 6.00
N ILE A 698 -9.17 -4.46 6.86
CA ILE A 698 -8.65 -5.76 6.42
C ILE A 698 -9.77 -6.57 5.76
N HIS A 699 -10.98 -6.59 6.35
CA HIS A 699 -12.14 -7.23 5.74
C HIS A 699 -12.48 -6.62 4.37
N LEU A 700 -12.54 -5.31 4.27
CA LEU A 700 -12.81 -4.63 3.00
C LEU A 700 -11.72 -4.88 1.94
N LEU A 701 -10.45 -4.82 2.31
CA LEU A 701 -9.34 -5.12 1.38
C LEU A 701 -9.28 -6.60 1.01
N ALA A 702 -9.67 -7.51 1.89
CA ALA A 702 -9.89 -8.92 1.55
C ALA A 702 -10.91 -9.07 0.40
N VAL A 703 -12.00 -8.29 0.45
CA VAL A 703 -13.01 -8.23 -0.62
C VAL A 703 -12.42 -7.64 -1.91
N VAL A 704 -11.79 -6.46 -1.86
CA VAL A 704 -11.45 -5.69 -3.08
C VAL A 704 -10.03 -5.81 -3.59
N ALA A 705 -9.06 -6.25 -2.76
CA ALA A 705 -7.65 -6.40 -3.11
C ALA A 705 -7.15 -7.86 -3.03
N GLY A 706 -7.87 -8.74 -2.31
CA GLY A 706 -7.71 -10.20 -2.35
C GLY A 706 -7.23 -10.85 -1.05
N ASN A 707 -7.37 -12.18 -0.96
CA ASN A 707 -7.14 -13.00 0.24
C ASN A 707 -5.86 -13.85 0.21
N SER A 708 -4.78 -13.35 -0.40
CA SER A 708 -3.49 -14.07 -0.38
C SER A 708 -2.70 -13.77 0.90
N VAL A 709 -1.75 -14.65 1.24
CA VAL A 709 -0.77 -14.41 2.32
C VAL A 709 0.06 -13.14 2.12
N TYR A 710 0.29 -12.76 0.87
CA TYR A 710 1.01 -11.54 0.49
C TYR A 710 0.15 -10.29 0.72
N ALA A 711 -1.12 -10.33 0.32
CA ALA A 711 -2.06 -9.24 0.55
C ALA A 711 -2.22 -8.95 2.05
N PHE A 712 -2.33 -9.99 2.90
CA PHE A 712 -2.39 -9.82 4.35
C PHE A 712 -1.13 -9.13 4.92
N ALA A 713 0.06 -9.53 4.47
CA ALA A 713 1.31 -8.90 4.88
C ALA A 713 1.37 -7.41 4.46
N LEU A 714 0.87 -7.06 3.28
CA LEU A 714 0.78 -5.67 2.81
C LEU A 714 -0.20 -4.84 3.64
N MET A 715 -1.40 -5.34 3.91
CA MET A 715 -2.41 -4.64 4.73
C MET A 715 -1.87 -4.30 6.13
N LEU A 716 -1.23 -5.26 6.79
CA LEU A 716 -0.63 -5.06 8.10
C LEU A 716 0.53 -4.05 8.03
N ALA A 717 1.39 -4.17 7.02
CA ALA A 717 2.52 -3.26 6.83
C ALA A 717 2.07 -1.81 6.57
N THR A 718 1.05 -1.59 5.75
CA THR A 718 0.57 -0.23 5.44
C THR A 718 -0.09 0.43 6.65
N PHE A 719 -0.85 -0.33 7.44
CA PHE A 719 -1.45 0.18 8.67
C PHE A 719 -0.38 0.57 9.70
N LEU A 720 0.58 -0.31 9.96
CA LEU A 720 1.70 -0.04 10.89
C LEU A 720 2.61 1.09 10.41
N ALA A 721 2.88 1.18 9.10
CA ALA A 721 3.63 2.29 8.51
C ALA A 721 2.90 3.61 8.70
N GLY A 722 1.56 3.63 8.52
CA GLY A 722 0.73 4.79 8.81
C GLY A 722 0.88 5.24 10.26
N LEU A 723 0.71 4.33 11.22
CA LEU A 723 0.88 4.63 12.64
C LEU A 723 2.28 5.17 12.97
N GLY A 724 3.34 4.57 12.39
CA GLY A 724 4.73 4.98 12.60
C GLY A 724 5.04 6.37 12.04
N LEU A 725 4.65 6.63 10.79
CA LEU A 725 4.79 7.94 10.14
C LEU A 725 3.97 9.01 10.87
N GLY A 726 2.76 8.66 11.30
CA GLY A 726 1.90 9.49 12.12
C GLY A 726 2.56 9.88 13.44
N SER A 727 3.21 8.93 14.12
CA SER A 727 3.92 9.17 15.37
C SER A 727 5.07 10.17 15.20
N HIS A 728 5.84 10.03 14.11
CA HIS A 728 6.91 10.99 13.80
C HIS A 728 6.36 12.39 13.48
N ALA A 729 5.28 12.48 12.69
CA ALA A 729 4.60 13.75 12.45
C ALA A 729 4.06 14.37 13.75
N GLY A 730 3.49 13.54 14.62
CA GLY A 730 3.04 13.93 15.96
C GLY A 730 4.16 14.50 16.81
N GLU A 731 5.35 13.89 16.81
CA GLU A 731 6.54 14.41 17.50
C GLU A 731 6.89 15.83 17.06
N LEU A 732 6.92 16.07 15.74
CA LEU A 732 7.25 17.37 15.16
C LEU A 732 6.18 18.42 15.47
N LEU A 733 4.90 18.04 15.45
CA LEU A 733 3.76 18.92 15.68
C LEU A 733 3.57 19.26 17.16
N MET A 734 3.89 18.36 18.09
CA MET A 734 3.88 18.63 19.54
C MET A 734 4.89 19.71 19.94
N LYS A 735 5.92 20.00 19.12
CA LYS A 735 6.84 21.12 19.32
C LYS A 735 6.21 22.48 18.98
N ARG A 736 5.09 22.50 18.25
CA ARG A 736 4.44 23.72 17.73
C ARG A 736 3.02 23.95 18.25
N PHE A 737 2.31 22.89 18.61
CA PHE A 737 0.91 22.92 19.01
C PHE A 737 0.72 22.27 20.38
N SER A 738 -0.38 22.64 21.06
CA SER A 738 -0.75 21.95 22.30
C SER A 738 -1.12 20.49 22.00
N ARG A 739 -0.78 19.59 22.93
CA ARG A 739 -1.07 18.15 22.78
C ARG A 739 -2.56 17.88 22.56
N LEU A 740 -3.44 18.62 23.25
CA LEU A 740 -4.88 18.44 23.12
C LEU A 740 -5.44 19.00 21.80
N ASP A 741 -4.91 20.12 21.29
CA ASP A 741 -5.25 20.62 19.94
C ASP A 741 -4.82 19.61 18.87
N LEU A 742 -3.62 19.02 19.01
CA LEU A 742 -3.13 18.00 18.09
C LEU A 742 -4.00 16.74 18.11
N VAL A 743 -4.39 16.26 19.30
CA VAL A 743 -5.31 15.13 19.43
C VAL A 743 -6.65 15.44 18.78
N ALA A 744 -7.23 16.61 19.02
CA ALA A 744 -8.48 17.04 18.39
C ALA A 744 -8.39 17.04 16.87
N TRP A 745 -7.32 17.63 16.32
CA TRP A 745 -7.10 17.69 14.87
C TRP A 745 -6.92 16.30 14.29
N ALA A 746 -6.12 15.46 14.93
CA ALA A 746 -5.90 14.09 14.49
C ALA A 746 -7.22 13.31 14.46
N GLN A 747 -8.03 13.34 15.53
CA GLN A 747 -9.32 12.62 15.59
C GLN A 747 -10.32 13.11 14.53
N CYS A 748 -10.43 14.43 14.30
CA CYS A 748 -11.24 14.94 13.19
C CYS A 748 -10.74 14.43 11.83
N ASN A 749 -9.42 14.39 11.61
CA ASN A 749 -8.86 13.91 10.35
C ASN A 749 -8.95 12.39 10.20
N VAL A 750 -9.03 11.60 11.27
CA VAL A 750 -9.41 10.18 11.19
C VAL A 750 -10.82 10.07 10.61
N ALA A 751 -11.79 10.81 11.13
CA ALA A 751 -13.16 10.82 10.61
C ALA A 751 -13.21 11.29 9.14
N SER A 752 -12.48 12.34 8.78
CA SER A 752 -12.35 12.79 7.38
C SER A 752 -11.73 11.73 6.48
N ALA A 753 -10.66 11.05 6.93
CA ALA A 753 -10.00 10.01 6.16
C ALA A 753 -10.96 8.85 5.86
N ILE A 754 -11.69 8.38 6.89
CA ILE A 754 -12.71 7.33 6.70
C ILE A 754 -13.79 7.80 5.72
N GLY A 755 -14.34 9.01 5.90
CA GLY A 755 -15.37 9.55 5.00
C GLY A 755 -14.92 9.75 3.54
N VAL A 756 -13.65 10.11 3.32
CA VAL A 756 -13.07 10.23 1.97
C VAL A 756 -12.85 8.86 1.34
N THR A 757 -12.25 7.91 2.07
CA THR A 757 -12.02 6.54 1.56
C THR A 757 -13.32 5.78 1.35
N ALA A 758 -14.38 6.10 2.09
CA ALA A 758 -15.70 5.50 1.91
C ALA A 758 -16.23 5.66 0.48
N GLN A 759 -15.86 6.74 -0.22
CA GLN A 759 -16.30 7.05 -1.59
C GLN A 759 -15.63 6.18 -2.66
N THR A 760 -14.63 5.37 -2.31
CA THR A 760 -13.78 4.70 -3.31
C THR A 760 -13.83 3.18 -3.24
N TRP A 761 -14.49 2.58 -2.24
CA TRP A 761 -14.41 1.13 -2.01
C TRP A 761 -15.00 0.30 -3.13
N ASP A 762 -16.16 0.67 -3.66
CA ASP A 762 -16.82 0.01 -4.80
C ASP A 762 -16.17 0.34 -6.16
N ASP A 763 -15.37 1.41 -6.24
CA ASP A 763 -14.55 1.75 -7.41
C ASP A 763 -13.25 0.93 -7.51
N ILE A 764 -12.71 0.41 -6.39
CA ILE A 764 -11.43 -0.33 -6.38
C ILE A 764 -11.45 -1.57 -7.29
N PRO A 765 -12.49 -2.42 -7.29
CA PRO A 765 -12.59 -3.54 -8.24
C PRO A 765 -12.54 -3.05 -9.70
N SER A 766 -13.23 -1.96 -10.03
CA SER A 766 -13.19 -1.34 -11.35
C SER A 766 -11.79 -0.86 -11.72
N TYR A 767 -11.04 -0.30 -10.76
CA TYR A 767 -9.63 0.02 -10.93
C TYR A 767 -8.78 -1.20 -11.29
N PHE A 768 -8.91 -2.32 -10.56
CA PHE A 768 -8.20 -3.56 -10.94
C PHE A 768 -8.61 -4.06 -12.33
N SER A 769 -9.90 -3.96 -12.68
CA SER A 769 -10.41 -4.41 -13.98
C SER A 769 -9.88 -3.58 -15.16
N SER A 770 -9.50 -2.31 -14.93
CA SER A 770 -8.99 -1.40 -15.95
C SER A 770 -7.65 -1.83 -16.55
N PHE A 771 -6.94 -2.74 -15.88
CA PHE A 771 -5.69 -3.34 -16.38
C PHE A 771 -5.91 -4.48 -17.39
N SER A 772 -7.12 -5.05 -17.49
CA SER A 772 -7.42 -6.19 -18.37
C SER A 772 -7.11 -5.98 -19.86
N ILE A 773 -7.24 -4.75 -20.35
CA ILE A 773 -7.03 -4.36 -21.76
C ILE A 773 -5.68 -3.63 -21.92
N TYR A 774 -4.97 -3.40 -20.82
CA TYR A 774 -3.71 -2.70 -20.83
C TYR A 774 -2.62 -3.65 -21.39
N PRO A 775 -1.84 -3.24 -22.40
CA PRO A 775 -0.95 -4.13 -23.16
C PRO A 775 0.20 -4.73 -22.32
N VAL A 776 0.41 -4.26 -21.09
CA VAL A 776 1.37 -4.85 -20.14
C VAL A 776 0.65 -5.94 -19.35
N GLN A 777 0.90 -7.21 -19.67
CA GLN A 777 0.58 -8.29 -18.73
C GLN A 777 1.41 -8.07 -17.47
N LEU A 778 0.74 -7.60 -16.40
CA LEU A 778 1.39 -7.37 -15.12
C LEU A 778 1.83 -8.71 -14.55
N ASP A 779 3.15 -8.86 -14.38
CA ASP A 779 3.73 -9.98 -13.65
C ASP A 779 3.30 -9.96 -12.17
N PHE A 780 3.70 -10.98 -11.42
CA PHE A 780 3.35 -11.08 -10.00
C PHE A 780 3.82 -9.85 -9.20
N VAL A 781 5.03 -9.34 -9.46
CA VAL A 781 5.62 -8.22 -8.70
C VAL A 781 4.85 -6.93 -8.99
N ALA A 782 4.48 -6.68 -10.23
CA ALA A 782 3.72 -5.52 -10.64
C ALA A 782 2.30 -5.55 -10.04
N ARG A 783 1.62 -6.71 -10.07
CA ARG A 783 0.30 -6.87 -9.44
C ARG A 783 0.33 -6.65 -7.94
N GLU A 784 1.33 -7.19 -7.24
CA GLU A 784 1.50 -6.98 -5.80
C GLU A 784 1.86 -5.53 -5.47
N THR A 785 2.64 -4.87 -6.33
CA THR A 785 2.96 -3.44 -6.19
C THR A 785 1.69 -2.57 -6.30
N ILE A 786 0.79 -2.89 -7.23
CA ILE A 786 -0.52 -2.22 -7.35
C ILE A 786 -1.38 -2.48 -6.11
N ARG A 787 -1.45 -3.72 -5.62
CA ARG A 787 -2.14 -4.05 -4.36
C ARG A 787 -1.57 -3.26 -3.18
N ALA A 788 -0.25 -3.13 -3.07
CA ALA A 788 0.41 -2.35 -2.03
C ALA A 788 0.01 -0.86 -2.09
N MET A 789 -0.10 -0.30 -3.31
CA MET A 789 -0.61 1.07 -3.49
C MET A 789 -2.06 1.20 -3.02
N VAL A 790 -2.94 0.27 -3.41
CA VAL A 790 -4.36 0.27 -3.00
C VAL A 790 -4.50 0.14 -1.48
N CYS A 791 -3.74 -0.76 -0.85
CA CYS A 791 -3.71 -0.89 0.61
C CYS A 791 -3.20 0.41 1.27
N GLY A 792 -2.19 1.04 0.68
CA GLY A 792 -1.62 2.30 1.14
C GLY A 792 -2.64 3.44 1.05
N THR A 793 -3.34 3.61 -0.07
CA THR A 793 -4.34 4.68 -0.23
C THR A 793 -5.56 4.47 0.67
N ALA A 794 -5.98 3.22 0.87
CA ALA A 794 -7.14 2.90 1.70
C ALA A 794 -6.89 3.05 3.21
N MET A 795 -5.74 2.58 3.73
CA MET A 795 -5.51 2.48 5.18
C MET A 795 -4.59 3.55 5.75
N LEU A 796 -3.55 3.94 5.00
CA LEU A 796 -2.48 4.80 5.52
C LEU A 796 -2.98 6.16 6.02
N PRO A 797 -3.93 6.86 5.36
CA PRO A 797 -4.40 8.16 5.84
C PRO A 797 -4.99 8.13 7.25
N ALA A 798 -5.91 7.19 7.52
CA ALA A 798 -6.53 7.08 8.84
C ALA A 798 -5.50 6.62 9.89
N ALA A 799 -4.69 5.61 9.56
CA ALA A 799 -3.62 5.12 10.42
C ALA A 799 -2.59 6.23 10.75
N PHE A 800 -2.26 7.10 9.80
CA PHE A 800 -1.39 8.24 10.00
C PHE A 800 -1.93 9.22 11.05
N PHE A 801 -3.22 9.57 10.98
CA PHE A 801 -3.81 10.44 11.98
C PHE A 801 -3.98 9.76 13.35
N ILE A 802 -4.25 8.45 13.40
CA ILE A 802 -4.20 7.70 14.66
C ILE A 802 -2.80 7.74 15.26
N GLY A 803 -1.78 7.46 14.46
CA GLY A 803 -0.37 7.52 14.86
C GLY A 803 0.05 8.90 15.34
N MET A 804 -0.51 9.97 14.78
CA MET A 804 -0.29 11.35 15.23
C MET A 804 -0.98 11.63 16.57
N SER A 805 -2.18 11.10 16.77
CA SER A 805 -2.97 11.28 18.00
C SER A 805 -2.36 10.57 19.20
N TYR A 806 -1.87 9.34 18.98
CA TYR A 806 -1.47 8.42 20.04
C TYR A 806 -0.36 8.97 20.96
N PRO A 807 0.81 9.45 20.50
CA PRO A 807 1.85 9.96 21.39
C PRO A 807 1.41 11.20 22.19
N ALA A 808 0.56 12.04 21.60
CA ALA A 808 0.03 13.23 22.25
C ALA A 808 -0.95 12.88 23.37
N ALA A 809 -1.90 11.97 23.11
CA ALA A 809 -2.81 11.46 24.13
C ALA A 809 -2.07 10.64 25.20
N MET A 810 -1.15 9.76 24.79
CA MET A 810 -0.36 8.91 25.68
C MET A 810 0.52 9.73 26.62
N SER A 811 1.19 10.77 26.12
CA SER A 811 1.99 11.64 26.99
C SER A 811 1.12 12.43 27.99
N LEU A 812 -0.04 12.94 27.57
CA LEU A 812 -0.98 13.63 28.48
C LEU A 812 -1.49 12.70 29.59
N ALA A 813 -1.91 11.49 29.22
CA ALA A 813 -2.41 10.49 30.15
C ALA A 813 -1.32 10.00 31.11
N SER A 814 -0.11 9.73 30.58
CA SER A 814 1.05 9.28 31.37
C SER A 814 1.46 10.34 32.40
N ASP A 815 1.59 11.60 31.98
CA ASP A 815 1.96 12.70 32.86
C ASP A 815 0.89 12.96 33.93
N TRP A 816 -0.39 12.71 33.62
CA TRP A 816 -1.48 12.83 34.60
C TRP A 816 -1.50 11.67 35.61
N LEU A 817 -1.37 10.43 35.15
CA LEU A 817 -1.41 9.22 35.99
C LEU A 817 -0.17 9.08 36.88
N SER A 818 0.95 9.66 36.48
CA SER A 818 2.17 9.72 37.28
C SER A 818 2.84 11.10 37.13
N PRO A 819 2.41 12.11 37.93
CA PRO A 819 2.91 13.48 37.84
C PRO A 819 4.43 13.63 38.03
N ARG A 820 5.10 12.66 38.68
CA ARG A 820 6.58 12.63 38.81
C ARG A 820 7.29 12.08 37.56
N GLY A 821 6.57 11.81 36.48
CA GLY A 821 7.12 11.28 35.22
C GLY A 821 7.64 9.84 35.31
N GLY A 822 7.09 9.04 36.23
CA GLY A 822 7.36 7.61 36.35
C GLY A 822 6.78 6.77 35.20
N ALA A 823 7.44 5.65 34.89
CA ALA A 823 7.03 4.71 33.85
C ALA A 823 5.69 4.01 34.15
N THR A 824 5.25 4.01 35.42
CA THR A 824 3.94 3.52 35.85
C THR A 824 2.76 4.25 35.19
N GLY A 825 2.88 5.56 34.95
CA GLY A 825 1.83 6.34 34.27
C GLY A 825 1.63 5.85 32.82
N LEU A 826 2.73 5.65 32.11
CA LEU A 826 2.76 5.13 30.75
C LEU A 826 2.25 3.70 30.66
N GLY A 827 2.67 2.84 31.58
CA GLY A 827 2.22 1.45 31.64
C GLY A 827 0.70 1.32 31.82
N ARG A 828 0.11 2.10 32.72
CA ARG A 828 -1.35 2.14 32.94
C ARG A 828 -2.11 2.70 31.74
N ALA A 829 -1.66 3.82 31.18
CA ALA A 829 -2.29 4.42 30.01
C ALA A 829 -2.24 3.49 28.78
N SER A 830 -1.11 2.82 28.57
CA SER A 830 -0.95 1.79 27.54
C SER A 830 -1.88 0.60 27.77
N GLY A 831 -1.97 0.07 29.00
CA GLY A 831 -2.89 -1.02 29.34
C GLY A 831 -4.36 -0.68 29.06
N ILE A 832 -4.80 0.54 29.37
CA ILE A 832 -6.16 1.02 29.08
C ILE A 832 -6.40 1.12 27.56
N ASN A 833 -5.43 1.66 26.80
CA ASN A 833 -5.52 1.70 25.34
C ASN A 833 -5.68 0.30 24.75
N THR A 834 -4.85 -0.64 25.19
CA THR A 834 -4.89 -2.02 24.70
C THR A 834 -6.17 -2.76 25.09
N LEU A 835 -6.77 -2.45 26.24
CA LEU A 835 -8.11 -2.95 26.57
C LEU A 835 -9.17 -2.43 25.59
N GLY A 836 -9.11 -1.13 25.25
CA GLY A 836 -9.94 -0.54 24.22
C GLY A 836 -9.77 -1.23 22.87
N ASN A 837 -8.53 -1.48 22.45
CA ASN A 837 -8.18 -2.22 21.24
C ASN A 837 -8.86 -3.62 21.19
N ILE A 838 -8.76 -4.40 22.27
CA ILE A 838 -9.38 -5.75 22.35
C ILE A 838 -10.90 -5.66 22.18
N ILE A 839 -11.54 -4.70 22.85
CA ILE A 839 -12.98 -4.46 22.71
C ILE A 839 -13.32 -4.08 21.27
N GLY A 840 -12.51 -3.25 20.62
CA GLY A 840 -12.69 -2.86 19.21
C GLY A 840 -12.70 -4.05 18.26
N VAL A 841 -11.73 -4.96 18.36
CA VAL A 841 -11.64 -6.17 17.53
C VAL A 841 -12.89 -7.04 17.70
N VAL A 842 -13.28 -7.31 18.95
CA VAL A 842 -14.43 -8.18 19.26
C VAL A 842 -15.75 -7.55 18.80
N LEU A 843 -15.93 -6.25 19.09
CA LEU A 843 -17.14 -5.50 18.74
C LEU A 843 -17.34 -5.41 17.23
N ILE A 844 -16.28 -5.14 16.48
CA ILE A 844 -16.37 -5.02 15.02
C ILE A 844 -16.52 -6.40 14.38
N GLY A 845 -15.63 -7.35 14.72
CA GLY A 845 -15.59 -8.66 14.07
C GLY A 845 -16.83 -9.53 14.31
N PHE A 846 -17.40 -9.52 15.53
CA PHE A 846 -18.49 -10.43 15.89
C PHE A 846 -19.87 -9.76 16.03
N TRP A 847 -19.94 -8.43 16.07
CA TRP A 847 -21.22 -7.73 16.20
C TRP A 847 -21.48 -6.76 15.05
N LEU A 848 -20.71 -5.68 14.91
CA LEU A 848 -21.02 -4.63 13.95
C LEU A 848 -20.94 -5.13 12.49
N LEU A 849 -19.93 -5.92 12.14
CA LEU A 849 -19.75 -6.41 10.79
C LEU A 849 -20.88 -7.39 10.38
N PRO A 850 -21.21 -8.45 11.14
CA PRO A 850 -22.32 -9.35 10.79
C PRO A 850 -23.70 -8.70 10.79
N THR A 851 -23.94 -7.66 11.60
CA THR A 851 -25.28 -7.04 11.70
C THR A 851 -25.50 -5.85 10.78
N PHE A 852 -24.47 -5.04 10.53
CA PHE A 852 -24.59 -3.80 9.76
C PHE A 852 -23.71 -3.76 8.50
N GLY A 853 -22.81 -4.73 8.32
CA GLY A 853 -21.85 -4.73 7.23
C GLY A 853 -20.71 -3.71 7.43
N SER A 854 -19.76 -3.74 6.50
CA SER A 854 -18.52 -2.96 6.60
C SER A 854 -18.69 -1.45 6.36
N ARG A 855 -19.67 -1.06 5.54
CA ARG A 855 -20.03 0.35 5.27
C ARG A 855 -20.48 1.06 6.55
N ASP A 856 -21.47 0.49 7.23
CA ASP A 856 -22.06 1.10 8.42
C ASP A 856 -21.09 1.02 9.60
N SER A 857 -20.32 -0.07 9.70
CA SER A 857 -19.21 -0.18 10.65
C SER A 857 -18.20 0.97 10.48
N ALA A 858 -17.80 1.29 9.23
CA ALA A 858 -16.93 2.43 8.96
C ALA A 858 -17.58 3.77 9.34
N PHE A 859 -18.88 3.95 9.07
CA PHE A 859 -19.62 5.15 9.46
C PHE A 859 -19.64 5.34 10.99
N VAL A 860 -19.92 4.28 11.75
CA VAL A 860 -19.91 4.31 13.23
C VAL A 860 -18.52 4.70 13.74
N LEU A 861 -17.45 4.10 13.19
CA LEU A 861 -16.08 4.44 13.56
C LEU A 861 -15.74 5.91 13.27
N ALA A 862 -16.17 6.45 12.12
CA ALA A 862 -16.00 7.85 11.77
C ALA A 862 -16.74 8.79 12.72
N ALA A 863 -17.99 8.46 13.08
CA ALA A 863 -18.80 9.24 14.02
C ALA A 863 -18.21 9.25 15.43
N VAL A 864 -17.66 8.12 15.89
CA VAL A 864 -16.97 8.03 17.19
C VAL A 864 -15.68 8.86 17.17
N ALA A 865 -14.85 8.75 16.12
CA ALA A 865 -13.65 9.57 15.98
C ALA A 865 -13.96 11.08 15.97
N LEU A 866 -15.01 11.50 15.25
CA LEU A 866 -15.47 12.89 15.25
C LEU A 866 -15.88 13.35 16.66
N SER A 867 -16.60 12.50 17.40
CA SER A 867 -17.06 12.77 18.76
C SER A 867 -15.88 12.93 19.74
N LEU A 868 -14.83 12.13 19.59
CA LEU A 868 -13.58 12.26 20.36
C LEU A 868 -12.85 13.56 20.03
N GLY A 869 -12.80 13.96 18.75
CA GLY A 869 -12.28 15.25 18.33
C GLY A 869 -13.04 16.43 18.94
N LEU A 870 -14.38 16.35 18.96
CA LEU A 870 -15.24 17.36 19.58
C LEU A 870 -15.00 17.45 21.09
N LEU A 871 -14.92 16.31 21.77
CA LEU A 871 -14.62 16.25 23.21
C LEU A 871 -13.31 16.99 23.52
N ALA A 872 -12.23 16.69 22.79
CA ALA A 872 -10.94 17.36 22.96
C ALA A 872 -11.02 18.87 22.73
N LEU A 873 -11.74 19.33 21.69
CA LEU A 873 -11.94 20.76 21.41
C LEU A 873 -12.74 21.47 22.50
N VAL A 874 -13.81 20.84 23.02
CA VAL A 874 -14.67 21.41 24.06
C VAL A 874 -13.92 21.55 25.38
N VAL A 875 -13.14 20.52 25.75
CA VAL A 875 -12.36 20.53 26.99
C VAL A 875 -11.24 21.58 26.94
N ASN A 876 -10.69 21.88 25.76
CA ASN A 876 -9.66 22.90 25.58
C ASN A 876 -10.17 24.37 25.61
N ARG A 877 -11.47 24.61 25.88
CA ARG A 877 -12.10 25.96 25.82
C ARG A 877 -11.72 26.93 26.94
N GLY A 878 -10.91 26.53 27.92
CA GLY A 878 -10.64 27.29 29.16
C GLY A 878 -9.79 28.57 29.08
N SER A 879 -9.55 29.17 27.91
CA SER A 879 -8.68 30.36 27.76
C SER A 879 -9.27 31.44 26.83
N LEU A 880 -10.59 31.65 26.89
CA LEU A 880 -11.30 32.61 26.04
C LEU A 880 -11.59 33.93 26.77
N VAL A 881 -10.59 34.80 26.86
CA VAL A 881 -10.79 36.26 26.99
C VAL A 881 -10.46 36.86 25.62
N LEU A 882 -11.49 37.30 24.90
CA LEU A 882 -11.43 37.59 23.46
C LEU A 882 -10.98 39.02 23.16
N SER A 883 -9.83 39.15 22.50
CA SER A 883 -9.48 40.30 21.65
C SER A 883 -9.69 39.97 20.17
N SER A 884 -9.85 40.99 19.33
CA SER A 884 -10.21 40.89 17.90
C SER A 884 -9.21 40.09 17.06
N ALA A 885 -7.92 40.09 17.43
CA ALA A 885 -6.87 39.32 16.76
C ALA A 885 -6.91 37.81 17.06
N MET A 886 -7.53 37.42 18.18
CA MET A 886 -7.69 36.02 18.59
C MET A 886 -8.81 35.31 17.81
N ARG A 887 -9.77 36.06 17.22
CA ARG A 887 -10.92 35.50 16.47
C ARG A 887 -10.52 34.67 15.23
N ILE A 888 -9.44 35.05 14.54
CA ILE A 888 -8.91 34.31 13.37
C ILE A 888 -8.19 33.04 13.82
N LYS A 889 -7.42 33.09 14.92
CA LYS A 889 -6.79 31.89 15.52
C LYS A 889 -7.84 30.90 16.05
N THR A 890 -8.99 31.37 16.52
CA THR A 890 -10.09 30.49 16.92
C THR A 890 -10.85 29.89 15.75
N SER A 891 -11.00 30.58 14.60
CA SER A 891 -11.69 29.98 13.44
C SER A 891 -10.88 28.85 12.81
N LEU A 892 -9.54 28.97 12.80
CA LEU A 892 -8.64 27.92 12.30
C LEU A 892 -8.62 26.66 13.18
N ARG A 893 -8.99 26.77 14.47
CA ARG A 893 -9.07 25.62 15.39
C ARG A 893 -10.24 24.68 15.07
N TRP A 894 -11.32 25.20 14.51
CA TRP A 894 -12.53 24.43 14.17
C TRP A 894 -12.54 23.92 12.73
N SER A 895 -11.57 24.32 11.88
CA SER A 895 -11.57 23.91 10.47
C SER A 895 -11.50 22.40 10.26
N PRO A 896 -10.74 21.58 11.04
CA PRO A 896 -10.76 20.13 10.87
C PRO A 896 -12.11 19.52 11.24
N MET A 897 -12.81 20.08 12.22
CA MET A 897 -14.15 19.65 12.61
C MET A 897 -15.15 19.88 11.47
N LEU A 898 -15.13 21.06 10.84
CA LEU A 898 -16.00 21.35 9.71
C LEU A 898 -15.72 20.43 8.51
N ALA A 899 -14.45 20.17 8.22
CA ALA A 899 -14.06 19.24 7.16
C ALA A 899 -14.54 17.81 7.44
N ALA A 900 -14.43 17.35 8.70
CA ALA A 900 -14.92 16.04 9.11
C ALA A 900 -16.45 15.93 9.05
N CYS A 901 -17.18 16.95 9.49
CA CYS A 901 -18.63 17.02 9.33
C CYS A 901 -19.04 16.97 7.86
N ALA A 902 -18.33 17.68 6.98
CA ALA A 902 -18.59 17.64 5.54
C ALA A 902 -18.33 16.25 4.94
N ALA A 903 -17.22 15.59 5.31
CA ALA A 903 -16.92 14.23 4.87
C ALA A 903 -17.98 13.21 5.32
N ILE A 904 -18.47 13.34 6.55
CA ILE A 904 -19.57 12.49 7.07
C ILE A 904 -20.90 12.82 6.40
N TRP A 905 -21.16 14.09 6.07
CA TRP A 905 -22.39 14.49 5.40
C TRP A 905 -22.49 13.92 3.97
N VAL A 906 -21.37 13.77 3.28
CA VAL A 906 -21.31 13.19 1.93
C VAL A 906 -21.11 11.65 1.95
N PHE A 907 -21.03 11.01 3.13
CA PHE A 907 -20.77 9.58 3.25
C PHE A 907 -21.77 8.75 2.40
N PRO A 908 -21.30 7.81 1.56
CA PRO A 908 -22.14 7.16 0.55
C PRO A 908 -23.27 6.37 1.22
N SER A 909 -24.52 6.56 0.79
CA SER A 909 -25.69 5.91 1.42
C SER A 909 -25.73 4.39 1.25
N HIS A 910 -25.18 3.89 0.15
CA HIS A 910 -25.01 2.48 -0.18
C HIS A 910 -23.77 2.33 -1.08
N TRP A 911 -23.15 1.16 -1.06
CA TRP A 911 -22.13 0.78 -2.04
C TRP A 911 -22.75 -0.08 -3.14
N ASN A 912 -22.12 -0.07 -4.31
CA ASN A 912 -22.52 -0.96 -5.39
C ASN A 912 -21.94 -2.37 -5.19
N TYR A 913 -22.77 -3.28 -4.66
CA TYR A 913 -22.39 -4.69 -4.50
C TYR A 913 -22.12 -5.40 -5.83
N ASP A 914 -22.70 -4.94 -6.95
CA ASP A 914 -22.43 -5.50 -8.28
C ASP A 914 -20.96 -5.33 -8.65
N ASP A 915 -20.36 -4.17 -8.31
CA ASP A 915 -18.96 -3.85 -8.58
C ASP A 915 -18.03 -4.54 -7.56
N LEU A 916 -18.40 -4.55 -6.27
CA LEU A 916 -17.67 -5.23 -5.20
C LEU A 916 -17.56 -6.75 -5.44
N ALA A 917 -18.57 -7.37 -6.02
CA ALA A 917 -18.61 -8.80 -6.27
C ALA A 917 -17.99 -9.22 -7.61
N THR A 918 -17.27 -8.37 -8.34
CA THR A 918 -16.76 -8.70 -9.69
C THR A 918 -15.59 -9.69 -9.74
N GLY A 919 -14.89 -9.92 -8.63
CA GLY A 919 -13.68 -10.78 -8.58
C GLY A 919 -12.43 -10.15 -9.19
N SER A 920 -12.48 -8.86 -9.53
CA SER A 920 -11.37 -8.13 -10.18
C SER A 920 -10.09 -8.11 -9.32
N ASN A 921 -10.24 -8.25 -8.00
CA ASN A 921 -9.16 -8.38 -7.03
C ASN A 921 -8.20 -9.56 -7.32
N VAL A 922 -8.71 -10.67 -7.87
CA VAL A 922 -7.92 -11.86 -8.23
C VAL A 922 -7.47 -11.80 -9.68
N TYR A 923 -8.39 -11.49 -10.59
CA TYR A 923 -8.20 -11.70 -12.03
C TYR A 923 -7.73 -10.45 -12.79
N PHE A 924 -7.63 -9.28 -12.14
CA PHE A 924 -7.35 -7.98 -12.80
C PHE A 924 -8.28 -7.73 -14.00
N SER A 925 -9.47 -8.32 -13.95
CA SER A 925 -10.50 -8.31 -14.98
C SER A 925 -11.85 -8.57 -14.33
N SER A 926 -12.88 -7.86 -14.79
CA SER A 926 -14.23 -8.02 -14.28
C SER A 926 -14.86 -9.29 -14.83
N GLN A 927 -15.32 -10.17 -13.94
CA GLN A 927 -15.97 -11.43 -14.33
C GLN A 927 -17.46 -11.26 -14.70
N ARG A 928 -18.05 -10.09 -14.42
CA ARG A 928 -19.43 -9.72 -14.78
C ARG A 928 -20.49 -10.78 -14.42
N TRP A 929 -20.52 -11.21 -13.16
CA TRP A 929 -21.46 -12.22 -12.67
C TRP A 929 -22.94 -11.81 -12.75
N GLY A 930 -23.23 -10.52 -12.95
CA GLY A 930 -24.58 -9.98 -13.04
C GLY A 930 -24.93 -9.13 -11.82
N LYS A 931 -26.22 -8.95 -11.56
CA LYS A 931 -26.73 -8.11 -10.46
C LYS A 931 -26.75 -8.91 -9.16
N VAL A 932 -26.16 -8.39 -8.09
CA VAL A 932 -26.24 -8.97 -6.75
C VAL A 932 -27.67 -8.85 -6.23
N VAL A 933 -28.29 -10.00 -5.96
CA VAL A 933 -29.67 -10.10 -5.46
C VAL A 933 -29.76 -10.33 -3.96
N ASP A 934 -28.70 -10.86 -3.35
CA ASP A 934 -28.58 -11.10 -1.91
C ASP A 934 -27.11 -11.10 -1.49
N HIS A 935 -26.82 -10.69 -0.25
CA HIS A 935 -25.47 -10.68 0.30
C HIS A 935 -25.46 -10.78 1.82
N ALA A 936 -24.34 -11.26 2.35
CA ALA A 936 -24.02 -11.24 3.77
C ALA A 936 -22.53 -10.94 3.94
N GLU A 937 -22.20 -10.26 5.05
CA GLU A 937 -20.82 -9.95 5.40
C GLU A 937 -20.50 -10.53 6.78
N SER A 938 -19.42 -11.32 6.85
CA SER A 938 -18.88 -11.78 8.12
C SER A 938 -17.38 -11.98 8.01
N VAL A 939 -16.71 -12.13 9.15
CA VAL A 939 -15.27 -12.36 9.19
C VAL A 939 -14.89 -13.71 8.56
N GLU A 940 -15.77 -14.71 8.68
CA GLU A 940 -15.52 -16.06 8.15
C GLU A 940 -15.90 -16.16 6.68
N GLY A 941 -17.03 -15.56 6.29
CA GLY A 941 -17.55 -15.59 4.92
C GLY A 941 -17.03 -14.49 4.01
N GLY A 942 -16.31 -13.49 4.52
CA GLY A 942 -16.01 -12.28 3.77
C GLY A 942 -17.30 -11.61 3.28
N LEU A 943 -17.31 -11.11 2.05
CA LEU A 943 -18.53 -10.76 1.33
C LEU A 943 -19.05 -11.99 0.58
N THR A 944 -20.06 -12.67 1.13
CA THR A 944 -20.78 -13.74 0.44
C THR A 944 -21.96 -13.15 -0.31
N SER A 945 -22.05 -13.37 -1.61
CA SER A 945 -23.10 -12.78 -2.44
C SER A 945 -23.69 -13.76 -3.45
N VAL A 946 -24.93 -13.53 -3.85
CA VAL A 946 -25.59 -14.22 -4.96
C VAL A 946 -25.83 -13.21 -6.07
N ALA A 947 -25.20 -13.42 -7.22
CA ALA A 947 -25.36 -12.59 -8.40
C ALA A 947 -26.20 -13.31 -9.45
N LYS A 948 -27.09 -12.57 -10.14
CA LYS A 948 -27.95 -13.09 -11.19
C LYS A 948 -27.66 -12.41 -12.53
N ASN A 949 -27.30 -13.19 -13.53
CA ASN A 949 -26.99 -12.66 -14.86
C ASN A 949 -28.25 -12.47 -15.73
N SER A 950 -28.09 -11.91 -16.93
CA SER A 950 -29.19 -11.66 -17.87
C SER A 950 -29.86 -12.92 -18.41
N MET A 951 -29.19 -14.07 -18.35
CA MET A 951 -29.74 -15.38 -18.71
C MET A 951 -30.51 -16.05 -17.56
N GLY A 952 -30.58 -15.38 -16.40
CA GLY A 952 -31.28 -15.89 -15.22
C GLY A 952 -30.47 -16.86 -14.36
N VAL A 953 -29.20 -17.09 -14.66
CA VAL A 953 -28.30 -17.95 -13.88
C VAL A 953 -27.89 -17.22 -12.60
N SER A 954 -28.10 -17.88 -11.46
CA SER A 954 -27.70 -17.42 -10.14
C SER A 954 -26.32 -17.99 -9.80
N THR A 955 -25.39 -17.16 -9.35
CA THR A 955 -24.02 -17.53 -9.02
C THR A 955 -23.70 -17.17 -7.58
N LEU A 956 -23.24 -18.15 -6.80
CA LEU A 956 -22.76 -17.97 -5.43
C LEU A 956 -21.29 -17.54 -5.46
N LEU A 957 -20.99 -16.46 -4.74
CA LEU A 957 -19.69 -15.81 -4.72
C LEU A 957 -19.20 -15.59 -3.29
N THR A 958 -17.88 -15.66 -3.13
CA THR A 958 -17.17 -15.21 -1.92
C THR A 958 -16.09 -14.24 -2.34
N ASN A 959 -16.16 -12.99 -1.89
CA ASN A 959 -15.23 -11.91 -2.29
C ASN A 959 -15.12 -11.77 -3.82
N GLY A 960 -16.27 -11.94 -4.51
CA GLY A 960 -16.38 -11.89 -5.96
C GLY A 960 -15.81 -13.11 -6.72
N LYS A 961 -15.34 -14.13 -6.00
CA LYS A 961 -14.88 -15.39 -6.58
C LYS A 961 -16.00 -16.44 -6.61
N PHE A 962 -16.11 -17.11 -7.75
CA PHE A 962 -17.02 -18.23 -7.99
C PHE A 962 -16.90 -19.34 -6.93
N GLN A 963 -18.04 -19.74 -6.34
CA GLN A 963 -18.18 -20.93 -5.48
C GLN A 963 -19.20 -21.96 -6.05
N GLY A 964 -19.93 -21.60 -7.11
CA GLY A 964 -20.94 -22.46 -7.77
C GLY A 964 -22.09 -21.64 -8.36
N ASN A 965 -22.87 -22.23 -9.26
CA ASN A 965 -24.06 -21.60 -9.84
C ASN A 965 -25.18 -22.63 -10.10
N ASP A 966 -26.29 -22.20 -10.70
CA ASP A 966 -27.42 -23.05 -11.11
C ASP A 966 -27.40 -23.42 -12.62
N SER A 967 -26.22 -23.33 -13.27
CA SER A 967 -26.01 -23.74 -14.66
C SER A 967 -25.87 -25.26 -14.81
N THR A 968 -26.29 -25.79 -15.96
CA THR A 968 -26.19 -27.23 -16.30
C THR A 968 -24.83 -27.63 -16.90
N GLY A 969 -23.86 -26.73 -16.97
CA GLY A 969 -22.55 -26.97 -17.59
C GLY A 969 -21.37 -26.35 -16.82
N GLY A 970 -20.15 -26.61 -17.29
CA GLY A 970 -18.93 -26.05 -16.70
C GLY A 970 -18.58 -26.65 -15.33
N GLU A 971 -18.25 -25.81 -14.37
CA GLU A 971 -17.78 -26.23 -13.04
C GLU A 971 -18.84 -26.97 -12.22
N MET A 972 -20.13 -26.78 -12.49
CA MET A 972 -21.19 -27.57 -11.84
C MET A 972 -21.12 -29.05 -12.20
N VAL A 973 -20.64 -29.38 -13.41
CA VAL A 973 -20.35 -30.77 -13.79
C VAL A 973 -19.18 -31.31 -12.97
N ALA A 974 -18.18 -30.48 -12.66
CA ALA A 974 -17.10 -30.86 -11.77
C ALA A 974 -17.58 -31.07 -10.33
N GLN A 975 -18.43 -30.19 -9.78
CA GLN A 975 -19.02 -30.33 -8.44
C GLN A 975 -19.82 -31.64 -8.30
N GLU A 976 -20.63 -31.99 -9.31
CA GLU A 976 -21.30 -33.30 -9.32
C GLU A 976 -20.28 -34.44 -9.34
N SER A 977 -19.20 -34.28 -10.11
CA SER A 977 -18.16 -35.29 -10.28
C SER A 977 -17.27 -35.49 -9.04
N PHE A 978 -17.13 -34.50 -8.17
CA PHE A 978 -16.45 -34.65 -6.88
C PHE A 978 -17.12 -35.72 -6.02
N ALA A 979 -18.45 -35.84 -6.11
CA ALA A 979 -19.18 -36.93 -5.49
C ALA A 979 -19.10 -38.24 -6.30
N LEU A 980 -19.20 -38.19 -7.63
CA LEU A 980 -19.32 -39.40 -8.47
C LEU A 980 -18.01 -40.21 -8.60
N PHE A 981 -16.87 -39.56 -8.84
CA PHE A 981 -15.59 -40.25 -9.04
C PHE A 981 -15.17 -41.16 -7.87
N PRO A 982 -15.22 -40.73 -6.60
CA PRO A 982 -14.86 -41.63 -5.49
C PRO A 982 -15.77 -42.87 -5.39
N LEU A 983 -17.02 -42.82 -5.89
CA LEU A 983 -17.93 -43.98 -5.88
C LEU A 983 -17.46 -45.12 -6.79
N LEU A 984 -16.60 -44.83 -7.78
CA LEU A 984 -15.94 -45.87 -8.58
C LEU A 984 -14.99 -46.74 -7.74
N HIS A 985 -14.46 -46.19 -6.64
CA HIS A 985 -13.38 -46.77 -5.85
C HIS A 985 -13.85 -47.32 -4.49
N THR A 986 -15.13 -47.15 -4.16
CA THR A 986 -15.75 -47.72 -2.95
C THR A 986 -17.22 -48.04 -3.15
N SER A 987 -17.65 -49.19 -2.64
CA SER A 987 -19.06 -49.58 -2.53
C SER A 987 -19.65 -49.31 -1.14
N ALA A 988 -18.84 -48.90 -0.17
CA ALA A 988 -19.31 -48.62 1.18
C ALA A 988 -20.12 -47.31 1.22
N ARG A 989 -21.26 -47.31 1.92
CA ARG A 989 -22.22 -46.20 2.00
C ARG A 989 -22.70 -45.95 3.43
N ASP A 990 -21.88 -46.20 4.44
CA ASP A 990 -22.31 -45.95 5.84
C ASP A 990 -22.07 -44.49 6.22
N THR A 991 -20.86 -43.97 6.05
CA THR A 991 -20.47 -42.63 6.52
C THR A 991 -19.63 -41.88 5.49
N ALA A 992 -20.01 -40.64 5.21
CA ALA A 992 -19.23 -39.69 4.42
C ALA A 992 -19.00 -38.38 5.20
N LEU A 993 -17.84 -37.77 4.98
CA LEU A 993 -17.55 -36.40 5.39
C LEU A 993 -17.35 -35.54 4.13
N VAL A 994 -18.01 -34.40 4.07
CA VAL A 994 -17.77 -33.37 3.07
C VAL A 994 -17.15 -32.16 3.75
N ILE A 995 -15.95 -31.75 3.33
CA ILE A 995 -15.29 -30.53 3.79
C ILE A 995 -15.51 -29.44 2.74
N GLY A 996 -16.32 -28.43 3.12
CA GLY A 996 -16.84 -27.39 2.24
C GLY A 996 -18.22 -27.73 1.66
N TYR A 997 -19.13 -26.75 1.61
CA TYR A 997 -20.53 -26.97 1.17
C TYR A 997 -20.80 -26.41 -0.23
N GLY A 998 -20.28 -25.21 -0.55
CA GLY A 998 -20.55 -24.54 -1.81
C GLY A 998 -22.06 -24.36 -2.06
N THR A 999 -22.56 -24.85 -3.20
CA THR A 999 -23.99 -24.86 -3.53
C THR A 999 -24.78 -25.98 -2.85
N GLY A 1000 -24.09 -26.98 -2.28
CA GLY A 1000 -24.65 -28.21 -1.71
C GLY A 1000 -24.71 -29.41 -2.66
N MET A 1001 -24.19 -29.28 -3.89
CA MET A 1001 -24.23 -30.31 -4.93
C MET A 1001 -23.59 -31.64 -4.48
N THR A 1002 -22.34 -31.62 -4.02
CA THR A 1002 -21.62 -32.83 -3.58
C THR A 1002 -22.34 -33.54 -2.43
N THR A 1003 -22.77 -32.76 -1.43
CA THR A 1003 -23.51 -33.28 -0.26
C THR A 1003 -24.81 -33.97 -0.70
N ARG A 1004 -25.57 -33.34 -1.61
CA ARG A 1004 -26.79 -33.94 -2.20
C ARG A 1004 -26.48 -35.25 -2.88
N VAL A 1005 -25.53 -35.27 -3.82
CA VAL A 1005 -25.24 -36.45 -4.64
C VAL A 1005 -24.77 -37.62 -3.77
N LEU A 1006 -23.95 -37.37 -2.74
CA LEU A 1006 -23.54 -38.42 -1.80
C LEU A 1006 -24.73 -38.95 -0.99
N HIS A 1007 -25.61 -38.07 -0.48
CA HIS A 1007 -26.82 -38.49 0.24
C HIS A 1007 -27.73 -39.37 -0.65
N GLU A 1008 -28.01 -38.91 -1.87
CA GLU A 1008 -28.86 -39.62 -2.85
C GLU A 1008 -28.21 -40.92 -3.35
N SER A 1009 -26.88 -41.03 -3.30
CA SER A 1009 -26.13 -42.26 -3.60
C SER A 1009 -26.20 -43.32 -2.48
N GLY A 1010 -27.01 -43.08 -1.44
CA GLY A 1010 -27.34 -44.06 -0.41
C GLY A 1010 -26.48 -44.02 0.85
N PHE A 1011 -25.69 -42.96 1.07
CA PHE A 1011 -24.94 -42.82 2.32
C PHE A 1011 -25.88 -42.63 3.52
N LYS A 1012 -25.74 -43.49 4.55
CA LYS A 1012 -26.60 -43.43 5.76
C LYS A 1012 -26.38 -42.15 6.57
N GLN A 1013 -25.14 -41.67 6.63
CA GLN A 1013 -24.77 -40.43 7.29
C GLN A 1013 -23.78 -39.63 6.44
N VAL A 1014 -24.06 -38.34 6.24
CA VAL A 1014 -23.19 -37.36 5.59
C VAL A 1014 -22.96 -36.20 6.56
N ASP A 1015 -21.78 -36.15 7.14
CA ASP A 1015 -21.33 -35.00 7.93
C ASP A 1015 -20.74 -33.94 6.99
N VAL A 1016 -21.06 -32.67 7.21
CA VAL A 1016 -20.55 -31.55 6.42
C VAL A 1016 -19.82 -30.58 7.36
N ALA A 1017 -18.54 -30.34 7.11
CA ALA A 1017 -17.76 -29.32 7.80
C ALA A 1017 -17.60 -28.10 6.89
N GLU A 1018 -18.30 -27.01 7.20
CA GLU A 1018 -18.25 -25.75 6.44
C GLU A 1018 -17.78 -24.62 7.36
N LEU A 1019 -16.83 -23.81 6.89
CA LEU A 1019 -16.25 -22.72 7.67
C LEU A 1019 -17.23 -21.55 7.81
N SER A 1020 -17.95 -21.21 6.74
CA SER A 1020 -18.82 -20.03 6.68
C SER A 1020 -20.30 -20.40 6.76
N ARG A 1021 -20.99 -19.90 7.79
CA ARG A 1021 -22.45 -19.98 7.88
C ARG A 1021 -23.15 -19.29 6.71
N ASP A 1022 -22.58 -18.19 6.21
CA ASP A 1022 -23.18 -17.39 5.15
C ASP A 1022 -23.32 -18.19 3.85
N ILE A 1023 -22.35 -19.06 3.54
CA ILE A 1023 -22.39 -19.94 2.36
C ILE A 1023 -23.58 -20.87 2.42
N VAL A 1024 -23.79 -21.55 3.55
CA VAL A 1024 -24.91 -22.50 3.73
C VAL A 1024 -26.25 -21.78 3.67
N VAL A 1025 -26.36 -20.62 4.32
CA VAL A 1025 -27.60 -19.82 4.32
C VAL A 1025 -27.96 -19.37 2.90
N MET A 1026 -26.99 -18.85 2.14
CA MET A 1026 -27.22 -18.38 0.77
C MET A 1026 -27.52 -19.54 -0.17
N ALA A 1027 -26.80 -20.65 -0.05
CA ALA A 1027 -27.02 -21.86 -0.84
C ALA A 1027 -28.42 -22.45 -0.60
N ASN A 1028 -28.85 -22.58 0.65
CA ASN A 1028 -30.20 -23.09 0.96
C ASN A 1028 -31.31 -22.16 0.47
N ARG A 1029 -31.09 -20.84 0.50
CA ARG A 1029 -32.09 -19.85 0.07
C ARG A 1029 -32.24 -19.79 -1.45
N HIS A 1030 -31.14 -19.86 -2.20
CA HIS A 1030 -31.12 -19.55 -3.64
C HIS A 1030 -30.85 -20.75 -4.54
N PHE A 1031 -30.31 -21.85 -4.03
CA PHE A 1031 -29.86 -23.01 -4.82
C PHE A 1031 -30.62 -24.31 -4.48
N GLY A 1032 -31.89 -24.19 -4.07
CA GLY A 1032 -32.76 -25.32 -3.74
C GLY A 1032 -32.94 -26.33 -4.88
N SER A 1033 -32.84 -25.88 -6.15
CA SER A 1033 -32.85 -26.75 -7.33
C SER A 1033 -31.57 -27.58 -7.50
N ILE A 1034 -30.47 -27.19 -6.86
CA ILE A 1034 -29.17 -27.88 -6.93
C ILE A 1034 -28.96 -28.76 -5.72
N ASN A 1035 -29.33 -28.29 -4.52
CA ASN A 1035 -29.08 -29.02 -3.27
C ASN A 1035 -30.28 -29.80 -2.73
N HIS A 1036 -31.48 -29.61 -3.27
CA HIS A 1036 -32.70 -30.31 -2.83
C HIS A 1036 -32.99 -30.20 -1.32
N ALA A 1037 -32.59 -29.08 -0.70
CA ALA A 1037 -32.62 -28.85 0.74
C ALA A 1037 -31.95 -30.00 1.53
N VAL A 1038 -30.81 -30.49 1.02
CA VAL A 1038 -30.07 -31.62 1.61
C VAL A 1038 -29.74 -31.42 3.10
N THR A 1039 -29.55 -30.19 3.53
CA THR A 1039 -29.25 -29.85 4.93
C THR A 1039 -30.36 -30.20 5.92
N ASP A 1040 -31.62 -30.31 5.46
CA ASP A 1040 -32.77 -30.70 6.27
C ASP A 1040 -33.06 -32.21 6.20
N ARG A 1041 -32.30 -32.97 5.39
CA ARG A 1041 -32.55 -34.41 5.18
C ARG A 1041 -32.06 -35.24 6.36
N PRO A 1042 -32.78 -36.33 6.72
CA PRO A 1042 -32.29 -37.25 7.73
C PRO A 1042 -30.97 -37.89 7.26
N GLY A 1043 -30.03 -37.99 8.18
CA GLY A 1043 -28.68 -38.50 7.89
C GLY A 1043 -27.67 -37.40 7.52
N VAL A 1044 -28.08 -36.15 7.29
CA VAL A 1044 -27.16 -35.04 7.01
C VAL A 1044 -26.93 -34.23 8.28
N ARG A 1045 -25.67 -33.93 8.61
CA ARG A 1045 -25.29 -33.15 9.80
C ARG A 1045 -24.34 -32.03 9.44
N MET A 1046 -24.74 -30.80 9.76
CA MET A 1046 -23.94 -29.60 9.51
C MET A 1046 -23.08 -29.26 10.72
N HIS A 1047 -21.78 -29.03 10.49
CA HIS A 1047 -20.80 -28.58 11.46
C HIS A 1047 -20.14 -27.30 10.96
N TYR A 1048 -20.36 -26.18 11.66
CA TYR A 1048 -19.76 -24.89 11.30
C TYR A 1048 -18.38 -24.74 11.92
N THR A 1049 -17.36 -25.25 11.22
CA THR A 1049 -15.99 -25.32 11.72
C THR A 1049 -14.99 -25.49 10.58
N ASP A 1050 -13.72 -25.24 10.88
CA ASP A 1050 -12.60 -25.64 10.04
C ASP A 1050 -12.55 -27.18 9.88
N GLY A 1051 -12.57 -27.65 8.63
CA GLY A 1051 -12.63 -29.09 8.32
C GLY A 1051 -11.39 -29.88 8.74
N ARG A 1052 -10.21 -29.24 8.77
CA ARG A 1052 -8.99 -29.86 9.31
C ARG A 1052 -9.09 -30.01 10.83
N ASN A 1053 -9.60 -29.00 11.54
CA ASN A 1053 -9.84 -29.07 12.98
C ASN A 1053 -10.91 -30.10 13.34
N PHE A 1054 -11.94 -30.25 12.49
CA PHE A 1054 -12.94 -31.32 12.64
C PHE A 1054 -12.26 -32.70 12.61
N LEU A 1055 -11.47 -33.01 11.58
CA LEU A 1055 -10.72 -34.28 11.52
C LEU A 1055 -9.74 -34.45 12.69
N LEU A 1056 -9.16 -33.36 13.18
CA LEU A 1056 -8.22 -33.37 14.30
C LEU A 1056 -8.91 -33.76 15.62
N THR A 1057 -10.14 -33.29 15.83
CA THR A 1057 -10.86 -33.39 17.11
C THR A 1057 -11.91 -34.50 17.14
N GLN A 1058 -12.32 -35.05 16.01
CA GLN A 1058 -13.29 -36.16 15.95
C GLN A 1058 -12.58 -37.51 15.76
N THR A 1059 -13.04 -38.55 16.46
CA THR A 1059 -12.53 -39.93 16.33
C THR A 1059 -13.28 -40.75 15.29
N GLN A 1060 -14.46 -40.30 14.87
CA GLN A 1060 -15.29 -40.95 13.85
C GLN A 1060 -14.47 -41.24 12.59
N LYS A 1061 -14.61 -42.48 12.09
CA LYS A 1061 -14.05 -42.89 10.81
C LYS A 1061 -15.10 -42.82 9.70
N PHE A 1062 -14.66 -42.48 8.50
CA PHE A 1062 -15.50 -42.30 7.33
C PHE A 1062 -15.13 -43.29 6.22
N ASN A 1063 -16.14 -43.74 5.47
CA ASN A 1063 -15.88 -44.51 4.24
C ASN A 1063 -15.42 -43.61 3.09
N LEU A 1064 -15.87 -42.36 3.10
CA LEU A 1064 -15.49 -41.34 2.13
C LEU A 1064 -15.22 -40.02 2.84
N ILE A 1065 -14.07 -39.41 2.57
CA ILE A 1065 -13.82 -37.99 2.88
C ILE A 1065 -13.72 -37.27 1.53
N SER A 1066 -14.62 -36.33 1.28
CA SER A 1066 -14.69 -35.49 0.08
C SER A 1066 -14.33 -34.06 0.45
N ILE A 1067 -13.47 -33.42 -0.33
CA ILE A 1067 -12.93 -32.10 -0.02
C ILE A 1067 -13.14 -31.16 -1.21
N GLU A 1068 -14.03 -30.20 -1.01
CA GLU A 1068 -14.47 -29.20 -1.97
C GLU A 1068 -14.39 -27.82 -1.31
N ILE A 1069 -13.18 -27.26 -1.27
CA ILE A 1069 -12.92 -25.93 -0.70
C ILE A 1069 -12.53 -24.94 -1.79
N THR A 1070 -12.38 -23.67 -1.42
CA THR A 1070 -11.90 -22.64 -2.35
C THR A 1070 -10.44 -22.87 -2.78
N SER A 1071 -10.02 -22.27 -3.89
CA SER A 1071 -8.66 -22.41 -4.46
C SER A 1071 -7.48 -22.28 -3.48
N ILE A 1072 -6.43 -23.06 -3.76
CA ILE A 1072 -5.22 -23.22 -2.92
C ILE A 1072 -4.52 -21.89 -2.58
N TRP A 1073 -4.62 -20.88 -3.45
CA TRP A 1073 -3.96 -19.58 -3.26
C TRP A 1073 -4.63 -18.68 -2.22
N PHE A 1074 -5.79 -19.07 -1.68
CA PHE A 1074 -6.38 -18.40 -0.52
C PHE A 1074 -5.56 -18.72 0.72
N ALA A 1075 -5.28 -17.71 1.54
CA ALA A 1075 -4.54 -17.90 2.79
C ALA A 1075 -5.20 -18.99 3.65
N GLY A 1076 -4.40 -19.94 4.14
CA GLY A 1076 -4.88 -21.08 4.91
C GLY A 1076 -5.41 -22.29 4.12
N ALA A 1077 -5.85 -22.14 2.86
CA ALA A 1077 -6.39 -23.26 2.07
C ALA A 1077 -5.35 -24.36 1.81
N ALA A 1078 -4.08 -23.97 1.60
CA ALA A 1078 -2.96 -24.88 1.42
C ALA A 1078 -2.71 -25.83 2.61
N ASN A 1079 -3.26 -25.53 3.81
CA ASN A 1079 -3.18 -26.42 4.97
C ASN A 1079 -3.97 -27.72 4.77
N LEU A 1080 -4.81 -27.83 3.74
CA LEU A 1080 -5.53 -29.05 3.35
C LEU A 1080 -4.89 -29.78 2.15
N TYR A 1081 -3.73 -29.29 1.65
CA TYR A 1081 -3.02 -29.87 0.51
C TYR A 1081 -1.61 -30.36 0.87
N ASN A 1082 -1.36 -30.61 2.15
CA ASN A 1082 -0.05 -30.99 2.68
C ASN A 1082 -0.06 -32.39 3.31
N GLN A 1083 1.13 -32.97 3.48
CA GLN A 1083 1.32 -34.32 4.01
C GLN A 1083 0.64 -34.51 5.38
N ASP A 1084 0.83 -33.55 6.30
CA ASP A 1084 0.27 -33.62 7.66
C ASP A 1084 -1.25 -33.75 7.66
N PHE A 1085 -1.93 -33.02 6.75
CA PHE A 1085 -3.36 -33.14 6.57
C PHE A 1085 -3.76 -34.48 5.95
N TYR A 1086 -3.06 -34.95 4.92
CA TYR A 1086 -3.37 -36.26 4.31
C TYR A 1086 -3.15 -37.42 5.30
N ALA A 1087 -2.13 -37.33 6.16
CA ALA A 1087 -1.88 -38.28 7.23
C ALA A 1087 -3.02 -38.25 8.27
N LEU A 1088 -3.55 -37.07 8.57
CA LEU A 1088 -4.72 -36.90 9.43
C LEU A 1088 -5.99 -37.49 8.79
N ALA A 1089 -6.28 -37.17 7.53
CA ALA A 1089 -7.42 -37.71 6.79
C ALA A 1089 -7.35 -39.24 6.71
N LYS A 1090 -6.18 -39.81 6.40
CA LYS A 1090 -5.94 -41.26 6.41
C LYS A 1090 -6.29 -41.92 7.75
N LYS A 1091 -5.96 -41.29 8.89
CA LYS A 1091 -6.32 -41.81 10.23
C LYS A 1091 -7.83 -41.80 10.50
N ARG A 1092 -8.59 -40.97 9.77
CA ARG A 1092 -10.06 -40.84 9.87
C ARG A 1092 -10.80 -41.57 8.76
N LEU A 1093 -10.10 -42.27 7.88
CA LEU A 1093 -10.72 -43.21 6.94
C LEU A 1093 -10.85 -44.59 7.58
N THR A 1094 -11.89 -45.32 7.19
CA THR A 1094 -11.94 -46.78 7.38
C THR A 1094 -10.83 -47.46 6.58
N ASP A 1095 -10.53 -48.73 6.87
CA ASP A 1095 -9.44 -49.45 6.19
C ASP A 1095 -9.64 -49.52 4.65
N ASN A 1096 -10.91 -49.53 4.21
CA ASN A 1096 -11.32 -49.50 2.79
C ASN A 1096 -11.82 -48.10 2.36
N GLY A 1097 -11.50 -47.07 3.14
CA GLY A 1097 -11.97 -45.72 2.92
C GLY A 1097 -11.26 -45.03 1.75
N VAL A 1098 -11.97 -44.10 1.11
CA VAL A 1098 -11.50 -43.32 -0.04
C VAL A 1098 -11.44 -41.85 0.31
N LEU A 1099 -10.38 -41.18 -0.14
CA LEU A 1099 -10.27 -39.72 -0.12
C LEU A 1099 -10.59 -39.19 -1.52
N GLN A 1100 -11.38 -38.12 -1.60
CA GLN A 1100 -11.50 -37.27 -2.77
C GLN A 1100 -11.04 -35.85 -2.42
N GLN A 1101 -10.28 -35.24 -3.33
CA GLN A 1101 -9.79 -33.87 -3.21
C GLN A 1101 -9.92 -33.14 -4.55
N TRP A 1102 -10.57 -31.99 -4.56
CA TRP A 1102 -10.56 -31.10 -5.72
C TRP A 1102 -9.19 -30.41 -5.86
N VAL A 1103 -8.71 -30.24 -7.10
CA VAL A 1103 -7.54 -29.43 -7.42
C VAL A 1103 -7.80 -28.59 -8.67
N GLN A 1104 -7.56 -27.28 -8.59
CA GLN A 1104 -7.60 -26.41 -9.76
C GLN A 1104 -6.46 -26.75 -10.72
N LEU A 1105 -6.74 -26.80 -12.02
CA LEU A 1105 -5.70 -26.98 -13.05
C LEU A 1105 -5.35 -25.68 -13.78
N HIS A 1106 -6.12 -24.62 -13.52
CA HIS A 1106 -5.86 -23.26 -13.97
C HIS A 1106 -5.10 -22.47 -12.88
N HIS A 1107 -4.34 -21.44 -13.27
CA HIS A 1107 -3.56 -20.59 -12.36
C HIS A 1107 -2.64 -21.37 -11.39
N ILE A 1108 -2.13 -22.53 -11.81
CA ILE A 1108 -1.17 -23.34 -11.05
C ILE A 1108 -0.09 -23.84 -12.00
N SER A 1109 1.16 -23.92 -11.54
CA SER A 1109 2.26 -24.42 -12.36
C SER A 1109 2.40 -25.95 -12.25
N PRO A 1110 3.06 -26.62 -13.20
CA PRO A 1110 3.32 -28.06 -13.12
C PRO A 1110 4.07 -28.48 -11.85
N ILE A 1111 4.99 -27.64 -11.35
CA ILE A 1111 5.72 -27.96 -10.11
C ILE A 1111 4.82 -27.88 -8.88
N ASP A 1112 3.86 -26.95 -8.85
CA ASP A 1112 2.88 -26.87 -7.76
C ASP A 1112 1.96 -28.11 -7.77
N LEU A 1113 1.54 -28.59 -8.95
CA LEU A 1113 0.81 -29.85 -9.09
C LEU A 1113 1.63 -31.04 -8.61
N ALA A 1114 2.93 -31.07 -8.90
CA ALA A 1114 3.83 -32.11 -8.40
C ALA A 1114 3.93 -32.10 -6.86
N TYR A 1115 3.94 -30.93 -6.22
CA TYR A 1115 3.86 -30.82 -4.76
C TYR A 1115 2.53 -31.35 -4.20
N VAL A 1116 1.40 -31.06 -4.85
CA VAL A 1116 0.09 -31.59 -4.45
C VAL A 1116 0.07 -33.12 -4.57
N MET A 1117 0.45 -33.66 -5.73
CA MET A 1117 0.45 -35.10 -6.02
C MET A 1117 1.46 -35.84 -5.14
N GLY A 1118 2.67 -35.31 -4.95
CA GLY A 1118 3.69 -35.86 -4.05
C GLY A 1118 3.23 -35.91 -2.61
N SER A 1119 2.53 -34.87 -2.13
CA SER A 1119 1.99 -34.82 -0.77
C SER A 1119 0.92 -35.89 -0.53
N VAL A 1120 -0.06 -36.05 -1.43
CA VAL A 1120 -1.08 -37.11 -1.27
C VAL A 1120 -0.47 -38.51 -1.44
N ARG A 1121 0.43 -38.69 -2.41
CA ARG A 1121 1.09 -39.98 -2.69
C ARG A 1121 2.02 -40.44 -1.57
N SER A 1122 2.54 -39.52 -0.75
CA SER A 1122 3.34 -39.84 0.44
C SER A 1122 2.54 -40.59 1.52
N GLU A 1123 1.22 -40.39 1.57
CA GLU A 1123 0.34 -41.00 2.57
C GLU A 1123 -0.60 -42.09 1.98
N PHE A 1124 -0.89 -42.02 0.69
CA PHE A 1124 -1.76 -42.96 -0.02
C PHE A 1124 -1.01 -43.73 -1.10
N LYS A 1125 -1.17 -45.06 -1.12
CA LYS A 1125 -0.50 -45.96 -2.06
C LYS A 1125 -1.04 -45.84 -3.48
N TYR A 1126 -2.36 -45.68 -3.62
CA TYR A 1126 -3.03 -45.60 -4.91
C TYR A 1126 -3.67 -44.22 -5.05
N VAL A 1127 -3.23 -43.45 -6.05
CA VAL A 1127 -3.71 -42.09 -6.32
C VAL A 1127 -4.08 -42.02 -7.80
N TRP A 1128 -5.27 -41.52 -8.08
CA TRP A 1128 -5.77 -41.26 -9.43
C TRP A 1128 -6.03 -39.78 -9.62
N LEU A 1129 -5.85 -39.29 -10.84
CA LEU A 1129 -6.27 -37.95 -11.24
C LEU A 1129 -7.28 -38.05 -12.39
N TYR A 1130 -8.48 -37.55 -12.16
CA TYR A 1130 -9.53 -37.38 -13.16
C TYR A 1130 -9.68 -35.91 -13.53
N VAL A 1131 -10.19 -35.64 -14.74
CA VAL A 1131 -10.52 -34.28 -15.18
C VAL A 1131 -11.90 -34.24 -15.81
N ARG A 1132 -12.80 -33.44 -15.21
CA ARG A 1132 -14.15 -33.18 -15.74
C ARG A 1132 -14.59 -31.78 -15.35
N GLY A 1133 -15.36 -31.12 -16.23
CA GLY A 1133 -15.78 -29.73 -16.03
C GLY A 1133 -14.63 -28.71 -15.94
N GLY A 1134 -13.47 -29.02 -16.52
CA GLY A 1134 -12.27 -28.15 -16.48
C GLY A 1134 -11.50 -28.16 -15.15
N GLN A 1135 -11.85 -29.06 -14.22
CA GLN A 1135 -11.23 -29.16 -12.90
C GLN A 1135 -10.59 -30.53 -12.70
N GLY A 1136 -9.55 -30.60 -11.85
CA GLY A 1136 -8.92 -31.84 -11.44
C GLY A 1136 -9.59 -32.46 -10.21
N ILE A 1137 -9.74 -33.77 -10.22
CA ILE A 1137 -10.32 -34.56 -9.12
C ILE A 1137 -9.32 -35.64 -8.75
N ILE A 1138 -8.70 -35.49 -7.58
CA ILE A 1138 -7.81 -36.49 -7.01
C ILE A 1138 -8.66 -37.49 -6.24
N VAL A 1139 -8.45 -38.77 -6.49
CA VAL A 1139 -8.99 -39.87 -5.68
C VAL A 1139 -7.83 -40.66 -5.11
N ALA A 1140 -7.88 -41.01 -3.82
CA ALA A 1140 -6.79 -41.73 -3.17
C ALA A 1140 -7.27 -42.81 -2.19
N SER A 1141 -6.58 -43.95 -2.15
CA SER A 1141 -6.87 -45.09 -1.27
C SER A 1141 -5.60 -45.87 -0.94
N ASN A 1142 -5.63 -46.60 0.18
CA ASN A 1142 -4.59 -47.57 0.54
C ASN A 1142 -5.04 -49.03 0.34
N HIS A 1143 -6.33 -49.26 0.05
CA HIS A 1143 -6.89 -50.58 -0.10
C HIS A 1143 -6.77 -51.06 -1.56
N ALA A 1144 -6.33 -52.31 -1.76
CA ALA A 1144 -6.14 -52.86 -3.10
C ALA A 1144 -7.45 -53.00 -3.90
N ASP A 1145 -8.57 -53.27 -3.22
CA ASP A 1145 -9.88 -53.38 -3.88
C ASP A 1145 -10.30 -52.07 -4.59
N SER A 1146 -9.78 -50.91 -4.17
CA SER A 1146 -10.04 -49.65 -4.87
C SER A 1146 -9.43 -49.58 -6.27
N LEU A 1147 -8.53 -50.51 -6.64
CA LEU A 1147 -8.06 -50.71 -8.01
C LEU A 1147 -9.13 -51.37 -8.90
N GLN A 1148 -9.98 -52.21 -8.31
CA GLN A 1148 -11.10 -52.83 -9.01
C GLN A 1148 -12.26 -51.83 -9.02
N GLN A 1149 -12.22 -50.89 -9.97
CA GLN A 1149 -13.28 -49.92 -10.14
C GLN A 1149 -14.62 -50.66 -10.35
N SER A 1150 -15.56 -50.50 -9.42
CA SER A 1150 -16.83 -51.24 -9.45
C SER A 1150 -17.77 -50.66 -10.51
N SER A 1151 -18.42 -51.54 -11.29
CA SER A 1151 -19.53 -51.16 -12.19
C SER A 1151 -20.88 -51.10 -11.47
N ASP A 1152 -21.02 -51.82 -10.36
CA ASP A 1152 -22.30 -52.11 -9.72
C ASP A 1152 -22.66 -51.08 -8.62
N ALA A 1153 -21.71 -50.20 -8.26
CA ALA A 1153 -21.80 -49.30 -7.11
C ALA A 1153 -22.46 -47.93 -7.41
N MET A 1154 -22.87 -47.66 -8.66
CA MET A 1154 -23.39 -46.37 -9.13
C MET A 1154 -24.77 -46.52 -9.80
N VAL A 1155 -25.82 -46.77 -9.02
CA VAL A 1155 -27.20 -46.58 -9.50
C VAL A 1155 -27.75 -45.35 -8.80
N VAL A 1156 -27.53 -44.17 -9.39
CA VAL A 1156 -28.02 -42.88 -8.85
C VAL A 1156 -29.41 -42.55 -9.40
N ASP A 1157 -29.83 -43.17 -10.49
CA ASP A 1157 -31.24 -43.17 -10.92
C ASP A 1157 -31.44 -44.34 -11.90
N GLY A 1158 -32.64 -44.91 -11.97
CA GLY A 1158 -32.96 -46.10 -12.79
C GLY A 1158 -32.87 -45.91 -14.33
N SER A 1159 -32.12 -44.91 -14.79
CA SER A 1159 -31.81 -44.59 -16.18
C SER A 1159 -31.00 -45.71 -16.84
N ARG A 1160 -31.60 -46.38 -17.84
CA ARG A 1160 -30.92 -47.37 -18.70
C ARG A 1160 -30.34 -46.74 -19.97
N ASP A 1161 -30.23 -45.41 -20.03
CA ASP A 1161 -29.68 -44.73 -21.21
C ASP A 1161 -28.16 -44.88 -21.26
N SER A 1162 -27.64 -45.58 -22.28
CA SER A 1162 -26.21 -45.81 -22.50
C SER A 1162 -25.40 -44.53 -22.75
N ASN A 1163 -26.07 -43.41 -23.02
CA ASN A 1163 -25.45 -42.10 -23.23
C ASN A 1163 -25.43 -41.22 -21.97
N ASP A 1164 -25.90 -41.71 -20.82
CA ASP A 1164 -25.80 -40.98 -19.56
C ASP A 1164 -24.32 -40.84 -19.15
N GLU A 1165 -23.81 -39.61 -19.12
CA GLU A 1165 -22.42 -39.31 -18.75
C GLU A 1165 -22.08 -39.70 -17.31
N ARG A 1166 -23.08 -39.99 -16.48
CA ARG A 1166 -22.89 -40.48 -15.10
C ARG A 1166 -22.60 -41.99 -15.05
N GLN A 1167 -22.66 -42.70 -16.18
CA GLN A 1167 -22.34 -44.13 -16.20
C GLN A 1167 -20.87 -44.39 -15.85
N PRO A 1168 -20.55 -45.48 -15.12
CA PRO A 1168 -19.18 -45.82 -14.76
C PRO A 1168 -18.20 -45.88 -15.94
N LYS A 1169 -18.66 -46.34 -17.11
CA LYS A 1169 -17.85 -46.42 -18.32
C LYS A 1169 -17.42 -45.03 -18.82
N GLN A 1170 -18.34 -44.06 -18.83
CA GLN A 1170 -18.07 -42.68 -19.24
C GLN A 1170 -17.20 -41.95 -18.22
N LEU A 1171 -17.46 -42.14 -16.92
CA LEU A 1171 -16.60 -41.55 -15.89
C LEU A 1171 -15.14 -42.04 -16.01
N ARG A 1172 -14.92 -43.32 -16.31
CA ARG A 1172 -13.55 -43.86 -16.49
C ARG A 1172 -12.78 -43.24 -17.65
N SER A 1173 -13.43 -42.75 -18.71
CA SER A 1173 -12.72 -42.10 -19.81
C SER A 1173 -12.15 -40.72 -19.46
N HIS A 1174 -12.53 -40.15 -18.29
CA HIS A 1174 -11.97 -38.90 -17.76
C HIS A 1174 -10.69 -39.10 -16.94
N LEU A 1175 -10.16 -40.33 -16.85
CA LEU A 1175 -8.90 -40.61 -16.16
C LEU A 1175 -7.72 -39.99 -16.93
N VAL A 1176 -6.95 -39.14 -16.25
CA VAL A 1176 -5.74 -38.51 -16.80
C VAL A 1176 -4.47 -39.20 -16.29
N LEU A 1177 -4.41 -39.53 -15.00
CA LEU A 1177 -3.29 -40.31 -14.43
C LEU A 1177 -3.81 -41.49 -13.60
N SER A 1178 -3.34 -42.68 -13.96
CA SER A 1178 -3.43 -43.88 -13.12
C SER A 1178 -2.39 -43.83 -11.98
N PRO A 1179 -2.42 -44.73 -10.98
CA PRO A 1179 -1.43 -44.75 -9.91
C PRO A 1179 0.01 -44.83 -10.42
N ASP A 1180 0.25 -45.61 -11.48
CA ASP A 1180 1.57 -45.68 -12.11
C ASP A 1180 1.91 -44.40 -12.88
N GLY A 1181 0.92 -43.76 -13.50
CA GLY A 1181 1.07 -42.44 -14.13
C GLY A 1181 1.44 -41.34 -13.13
N VAL A 1182 0.84 -41.35 -11.94
CA VAL A 1182 1.19 -40.44 -10.84
C VAL A 1182 2.63 -40.66 -10.39
N ASP A 1183 3.06 -41.92 -10.22
CA ASP A 1183 4.43 -42.24 -9.83
C ASP A 1183 5.45 -41.81 -10.91
N ARG A 1184 5.14 -42.01 -12.20
CA ARG A 1184 5.96 -41.51 -13.32
C ARG A 1184 6.02 -39.98 -13.36
N PHE A 1185 4.90 -39.31 -13.17
CA PHE A 1185 4.82 -37.85 -13.13
C PHE A 1185 5.72 -37.28 -12.03
N ILE A 1186 5.57 -37.77 -10.79
CA ILE A 1186 6.37 -37.29 -9.66
C ILE A 1186 7.86 -37.63 -9.86
N SER A 1187 8.18 -38.87 -10.22
CA SER A 1187 9.57 -39.32 -10.39
C SER A 1187 10.31 -38.61 -11.53
N SER A 1188 9.61 -38.10 -12.54
CA SER A 1188 10.20 -37.30 -13.61
C SER A 1188 10.76 -35.96 -13.13
N LEU A 1189 10.17 -35.37 -12.08
CA LEU A 1189 10.57 -34.08 -11.49
C LEU A 1189 11.41 -34.27 -10.22
N ASP A 1190 11.13 -35.32 -9.46
CA ASP A 1190 11.87 -35.72 -8.27
C ASP A 1190 12.05 -37.25 -8.25
N PRO A 1191 13.21 -37.76 -8.73
CA PRO A 1191 13.48 -39.20 -8.76
C PRO A 1191 13.40 -39.90 -7.39
N SER A 1192 13.51 -39.14 -6.29
CA SER A 1192 13.40 -39.69 -4.93
C SER A 1192 11.95 -39.78 -4.43
N MET A 1193 10.99 -39.15 -5.12
CA MET A 1193 9.57 -39.02 -4.74
C MET A 1193 9.35 -38.57 -3.28
N SER A 1194 10.25 -37.74 -2.75
CA SER A 1194 10.27 -37.36 -1.33
C SER A 1194 10.54 -35.88 -1.08
N ARG A 1195 11.07 -35.15 -2.06
CA ARG A 1195 11.40 -33.72 -1.97
C ARG A 1195 10.21 -32.83 -2.29
N LEU A 1196 9.38 -33.23 -3.25
CA LEU A 1196 8.19 -32.48 -3.68
C LEU A 1196 6.99 -32.77 -2.78
N VAL A 1197 7.16 -32.50 -1.48
CA VAL A 1197 6.16 -32.72 -0.44
C VAL A 1197 5.99 -31.43 0.37
N SER A 1198 4.74 -30.98 0.47
CA SER A 1198 4.33 -29.85 1.30
C SER A 1198 4.04 -30.35 2.73
N THR A 1199 4.41 -29.57 3.74
CA THR A 1199 4.20 -29.90 5.17
C THR A 1199 3.75 -28.67 5.94
N ASP A 1200 3.30 -28.82 7.19
CA ASP A 1200 2.96 -27.70 8.07
C ASP A 1200 4.14 -26.75 8.35
N SER A 1201 5.37 -27.21 8.11
CA SER A 1201 6.58 -26.40 8.25
C SER A 1201 7.08 -25.84 6.91
N ASN A 1202 6.83 -26.56 5.80
CA ASN A 1202 7.16 -26.15 4.44
C ASN A 1202 5.93 -25.53 3.75
N LEU A 1203 5.83 -24.21 3.77
CA LEU A 1203 4.67 -23.46 3.26
C LEU A 1203 4.70 -23.21 1.74
N TYR A 1204 5.43 -24.04 0.97
CA TYR A 1204 5.64 -23.82 -0.46
C TYR A 1204 4.35 -23.56 -1.24
N LEU A 1205 3.33 -24.42 -1.12
CA LEU A 1205 2.07 -24.28 -1.86
C LEU A 1205 1.33 -22.97 -1.51
N GLU A 1206 1.36 -22.56 -0.24
CA GLU A 1206 0.68 -21.34 0.24
C GLU A 1206 1.30 -20.07 -0.36
N TYR A 1207 2.61 -20.08 -0.62
CA TYR A 1207 3.35 -18.94 -1.17
C TYR A 1207 3.60 -19.02 -2.68
N SER A 1208 3.56 -20.22 -3.28
CA SER A 1208 3.76 -20.41 -4.72
C SER A 1208 2.47 -20.19 -5.51
N THR A 1209 1.36 -20.82 -5.09
CA THR A 1209 0.11 -20.77 -5.86
C THR A 1209 -0.49 -19.36 -6.06
N PRO A 1210 -0.34 -18.36 -5.15
CA PRO A 1210 -0.80 -17.00 -5.44
C PRO A 1210 -0.08 -16.36 -6.64
N LYS A 1211 1.16 -16.77 -6.93
CA LYS A 1211 1.91 -16.31 -8.12
C LYS A 1211 1.29 -16.85 -9.40
N GLY A 1212 0.61 -18.00 -9.31
CA GLY A 1212 -0.12 -18.61 -10.41
C GLY A 1212 -1.25 -17.75 -10.98
N ASN A 1213 -1.79 -16.81 -10.20
CA ASN A 1213 -2.79 -15.85 -10.69
C ASN A 1213 -2.22 -14.87 -11.75
N ALA A 1214 -0.90 -14.71 -11.79
CA ALA A 1214 -0.22 -13.91 -12.81
C ALA A 1214 0.13 -14.71 -14.08
N LEU A 1215 -0.07 -16.03 -14.08
CA LEU A 1215 0.08 -16.85 -15.28
C LEU A 1215 -1.09 -16.60 -16.23
N GLY A 1216 -0.86 -16.76 -17.54
CA GLY A 1216 -1.93 -16.81 -18.52
C GLY A 1216 -2.77 -18.07 -18.39
N ASP A 1217 -3.60 -18.36 -19.40
CA ASP A 1217 -4.33 -19.63 -19.45
C ASP A 1217 -3.35 -20.81 -19.61
N VAL A 1218 -3.11 -21.52 -18.51
CA VAL A 1218 -2.19 -22.66 -18.41
C VAL A 1218 -2.92 -24.01 -18.37
N LEU A 1219 -4.26 -24.02 -18.41
CA LEU A 1219 -5.04 -25.24 -18.23
C LEU A 1219 -4.68 -26.30 -19.30
N GLN A 1220 -4.73 -25.91 -20.58
CA GLN A 1220 -4.42 -26.80 -21.69
C GLN A 1220 -2.97 -27.27 -21.66
N SER A 1221 -2.03 -26.38 -21.32
CA SER A 1221 -0.62 -26.73 -21.17
C SER A 1221 -0.40 -27.73 -20.04
N ASN A 1222 -1.08 -27.58 -18.91
CA ASN A 1222 -1.01 -28.52 -17.79
C ASN A 1222 -1.59 -29.89 -18.18
N LEU A 1223 -2.74 -29.92 -18.88
CA LEU A 1223 -3.36 -31.17 -19.33
C LEU A 1223 -2.47 -31.92 -20.33
N HIS A 1224 -1.92 -31.22 -21.32
CA HIS A 1224 -0.98 -31.80 -22.27
C HIS A 1224 0.30 -32.30 -21.58
N PHE A 1225 0.78 -31.59 -20.56
CA PHE A 1225 1.94 -32.04 -19.79
C PHE A 1225 1.62 -33.32 -19.01
N LEU A 1226 0.48 -33.37 -18.32
CA LEU A 1226 0.06 -34.53 -17.53
C LEU A 1226 -0.19 -35.77 -18.40
N SER A 1227 -0.81 -35.61 -19.58
CA SER A 1227 -1.11 -36.74 -20.47
C SER A 1227 0.15 -37.48 -20.96
N SER A 1228 1.31 -36.82 -20.98
CA SER A 1228 2.58 -37.43 -21.36
C SER A 1228 3.09 -38.53 -20.41
N PHE A 1229 2.50 -38.64 -19.21
CA PHE A 1229 2.91 -39.61 -18.19
C PHE A 1229 2.00 -40.84 -18.12
N GLU A 1230 0.92 -40.90 -18.90
CA GLU A 1230 0.05 -42.07 -18.98
C GLU A 1230 0.44 -42.96 -20.18
N SER A 1231 0.44 -44.28 -20.00
CA SER A 1231 0.96 -45.24 -20.99
C SER A 1231 -0.11 -45.81 -21.93
N VAL A 1232 -1.31 -45.23 -21.95
CA VAL A 1232 -2.46 -45.67 -22.75
C VAL A 1232 -2.78 -44.60 -23.77
N ASP A 1233 -3.06 -44.98 -25.02
CA ASP A 1233 -3.58 -44.08 -26.06
C ASP A 1233 -4.85 -43.37 -25.56
N VAL A 1234 -4.69 -42.14 -25.07
CA VAL A 1234 -5.80 -41.28 -24.65
C VAL A 1234 -6.39 -40.67 -25.92
N GLY A 1235 -7.28 -41.41 -26.60
CA GLY A 1235 -7.97 -41.00 -27.84
C GLY A 1235 -8.89 -39.78 -27.75
N TRP A 1236 -8.86 -39.02 -26.64
CA TRP A 1236 -9.66 -37.82 -26.41
C TRP A 1236 -8.90 -36.51 -26.66
N VAL A 1237 -7.57 -36.55 -26.76
CA VAL A 1237 -6.76 -35.36 -27.05
C VAL A 1237 -7.07 -34.80 -28.46
N SER A 1238 -7.52 -35.65 -29.39
CA SER A 1238 -7.93 -35.24 -30.74
C SER A 1238 -9.39 -34.75 -30.85
N ALA A 1239 -10.17 -34.76 -29.77
CA ALA A 1239 -11.56 -34.27 -29.76
C ALA A 1239 -11.72 -32.89 -29.11
N LEU A 1240 -10.61 -32.31 -28.62
CA LEU A 1240 -10.51 -30.96 -28.04
C LEU A 1240 -9.75 -29.98 -28.95
N GLU A 1241 -9.25 -30.43 -30.11
CA GLU A 1241 -8.95 -29.59 -31.29
C GLU A 1241 -10.25 -29.29 -32.05
#